data_AF-A0A938HYP2-F1
#
_entry.id   AF-A0A938HYP2-F1
#
_cell.length_a   1.000
_cell.length_b   1.000
_cell.length_c   1.000
_cell.angle_alpha   90.00
_cell.angle_beta   90.00
_cell.angle_gamma   90.00
#
_symmetry.space_group_name_H-M   'P 1'
#
loop_
_entity.id
_entity.type
_entity.pdbx_description
1 polymer ?
#
loop_
_entity_poly.entity_id
_entity_poly.type
_entity_poly.pdbx_seq_one_letter_code
_entity_poly.pdbx_strand_id
1 'polypeptide(L)'
;MHSKAKTLALVTVLNITLGAGLLAASASAPDRSLSGARETPAVESIRNGLWSDPSVWSGGKVPAQASRVVIPPGITVVYDSASTEALHSLEIKGRLDFSRSVHTNLDVGDITVFPTGRLEIGTREQPIPAGVTARIRLVNEEDGQHALVVHGEAQIHGAPVSPTFTFLARTSEKGQRILELAQPVDWPVGGRIVVAPTGLNPSEVEEFTIASVRGNRVGLDRPLKFLHSGERQYPGEVALLSRNVLITSKDVSKRGHTIFHDGARGGISYAEFAHLGAQAQLGKYPIHFHMARNTMRGTVVEGVSVHDSGNRFITVHSTNGVTLRGNVGYNAIGHGFFVEDGDEVDNVYDGNLGILTMPGKLLPSDAYAAVFWTQNPANTWRGNYAVAGRRGFQFQIPEQLMAMPGHSGNVSPRAVPLQEFRDNTAHTIAREGLRVDGLHLRYQGAPREMVGFRSWNNREYGAYLNAANTGLVEPLFFGSQKGNVVLEGTNLRVRGGRILGKVAADQRAAPVGVIFKAGSNLVLDGVSLEGHRATGGLTPADVTLSLDTEEPVRAAIVNSVLGSQRPIIFGFPRNEGSQLEVRGYQGRADDNFLLYRVDLPSTSRCSVEATRDLQIVANRCPLPAGVSPEMGAPTDPRAVPLR
;
A
#
# COMPACT_ATOMS: atom_id res chain seq x y z
N MET A 1 -9.03 19.45 65.90
CA MET A 1 -7.80 19.99 65.27
C MET A 1 -7.57 19.25 63.96
N HIS A 2 -7.36 20.02 62.88
CA HIS A 2 -6.85 19.64 61.55
C HIS A 2 -7.79 18.91 60.56
N SER A 3 -8.55 19.76 59.87
CA SER A 3 -8.96 19.68 58.47
C SER A 3 -7.96 18.96 57.55
N LYS A 4 -8.46 18.05 56.69
CA LYS A 4 -7.80 17.68 55.43
C LYS A 4 -8.79 17.86 54.28
N ALA A 5 -8.40 18.79 53.41
CA ALA A 5 -9.11 19.19 52.21
C ALA A 5 -9.08 18.09 51.13
N LYS A 6 -10.16 18.08 50.33
CA LYS A 6 -10.37 17.27 49.14
C LYS A 6 -9.44 17.74 48.01
N THR A 7 -8.71 16.81 47.39
CA THR A 7 -8.04 17.07 46.10
C THR A 7 -8.85 16.41 44.99
N LEU A 8 -9.42 17.26 44.14
CA LEU A 8 -10.10 16.95 42.90
C LEU A 8 -9.02 16.65 41.84
N ALA A 9 -8.93 15.42 41.34
CA ALA A 9 -8.03 15.09 40.22
C ALA A 9 -8.76 15.45 38.91
N LEU A 10 -8.42 16.62 38.38
CA LEU A 10 -8.78 17.09 37.06
C LEU A 10 -8.04 16.24 36.02
N VAL A 11 -8.75 15.43 35.24
CA VAL A 11 -8.19 14.76 34.07
C VAL A 11 -8.05 15.81 32.97
N THR A 12 -6.85 16.36 32.85
CA THR A 12 -6.46 17.21 31.74
C THR A 12 -6.42 16.35 30.48
N VAL A 13 -7.35 16.60 29.55
CA VAL A 13 -7.24 16.17 28.15
C VAL A 13 -6.00 16.84 27.58
N LEU A 14 -4.90 16.09 27.50
CA LEU A 14 -3.70 16.55 26.82
C LEU A 14 -3.97 16.45 25.31
N ASN A 15 -4.50 17.54 24.75
CA ASN A 15 -4.43 17.81 23.32
C ASN A 15 -2.95 17.87 22.95
N ILE A 16 -2.40 16.75 22.47
CA ILE A 16 -1.10 16.75 21.81
C ILE A 16 -1.34 17.36 20.43
N THR A 17 -1.18 18.67 20.35
CA THR A 17 -0.85 19.38 19.13
C THR A 17 0.46 18.79 18.60
N LEU A 18 0.38 17.79 17.72
CA LEU A 18 1.48 17.50 16.81
C LEU A 18 1.58 18.70 15.86
N GLY A 19 2.42 19.65 16.24
CA GLY A 19 3.06 20.51 15.26
C GLY A 19 3.84 19.61 14.32
N ALA A 20 3.29 19.37 13.14
CA ALA A 20 4.09 19.04 11.97
C ALA A 20 4.98 20.27 11.71
N GLY A 21 6.09 20.33 12.42
CA GLY A 21 7.17 21.22 12.08
C GLY A 21 7.56 20.87 10.66
N LEU A 22 7.59 21.87 9.78
CA LEU A 22 8.35 21.83 8.55
C LEU A 22 9.75 21.34 8.91
N LEU A 23 10.00 20.04 8.79
CA LEU A 23 11.33 19.55 8.48
C LEU A 23 11.44 19.71 6.97
N ALA A 24 11.59 20.96 6.55
CA ALA A 24 12.31 21.23 5.32
C ALA A 24 13.70 20.64 5.55
N ALA A 25 13.90 19.40 5.12
CA ALA A 25 15.22 18.87 4.94
C ALA A 25 15.83 19.69 3.80
N SER A 26 16.45 20.83 4.14
CA SER A 26 17.60 21.25 3.38
C SER A 26 18.55 20.06 3.46
N ALA A 27 18.67 19.32 2.36
CA ALA A 27 19.88 18.58 2.10
C ALA A 27 20.98 19.65 2.01
N SER A 28 21.48 20.12 3.16
CA SER A 28 22.78 20.75 3.19
C SER A 28 23.71 19.66 2.70
N ALA A 29 24.30 19.90 1.53
CA ALA A 29 25.51 19.21 1.12
C ALA A 29 26.40 19.06 2.35
N PRO A 30 26.96 17.88 2.65
CA PRO A 30 27.84 17.75 3.79
C PRO A 30 28.97 18.75 3.61
N ASP A 31 29.02 19.77 4.46
CA ASP A 31 30.18 20.63 4.63
C ASP A 31 31.28 19.75 5.25
N ARG A 32 32.00 19.04 4.39
CA ARG A 32 33.25 18.37 4.75
C ARG A 32 34.37 19.40 4.69
N SER A 33 34.38 20.30 5.65
CA SER A 33 35.65 20.88 6.11
C SER A 33 36.21 19.97 7.21
N LEU A 34 37.06 19.01 6.82
CA LEU A 34 38.21 18.54 7.61
C LEU A 34 39.06 17.50 6.85
N SER A 35 40.36 17.76 6.90
CA SER A 35 41.52 16.92 6.55
C SER A 35 41.95 16.83 5.08
N GLY A 36 43.15 17.38 4.82
CA GLY A 36 43.80 17.44 3.52
C GLY A 36 44.27 16.09 2.98
N ALA A 37 43.33 15.24 2.59
CA ALA A 37 43.57 14.23 1.57
C ALA A 37 43.44 14.91 0.20
N ARG A 38 44.51 14.89 -0.59
CA ARG A 38 44.50 15.38 -1.98
C ARG A 38 43.46 14.55 -2.74
N GLU A 39 42.31 15.13 -3.09
CA GLU A 39 41.31 14.43 -3.89
C GLU A 39 41.96 13.93 -5.19
N THR A 40 41.74 12.66 -5.52
CA THR A 40 42.22 12.09 -6.78
C THR A 40 41.63 12.90 -7.95
N PRO A 41 42.45 13.38 -8.90
CA PRO A 41 41.96 14.15 -10.04
C PRO A 41 40.88 13.39 -10.80
N ALA A 42 39.85 14.10 -11.27
CA ALA A 42 38.81 13.51 -12.10
C ALA A 42 39.37 13.05 -13.46
N VAL A 43 38.87 11.92 -13.95
CA VAL A 43 39.08 11.42 -15.31
C VAL A 43 37.92 11.95 -16.16
N GLU A 44 38.23 12.83 -17.11
CA GLU A 44 37.22 13.49 -17.94
C GLU A 44 37.19 12.90 -19.34
N SER A 45 36.00 12.79 -19.94
CA SER A 45 35.88 12.51 -21.36
C SER A 45 36.18 13.78 -22.17
N ILE A 46 37.13 13.71 -23.10
CA ILE A 46 37.61 14.86 -23.91
C ILE A 46 37.03 14.89 -25.33
N ARG A 47 36.31 13.84 -25.74
CA ARG A 47 35.65 13.71 -27.05
C ARG A 47 34.49 12.71 -26.96
N ASN A 48 33.61 12.73 -27.96
CA ASN A 48 32.57 11.72 -28.09
C ASN A 48 33.17 10.35 -28.41
N GLY A 49 32.57 9.27 -27.92
CA GLY A 49 32.99 7.91 -28.28
C GLY A 49 32.51 6.83 -27.33
N LEU A 50 33.09 5.64 -27.47
CA LEU A 50 32.83 4.49 -26.61
C LEU A 50 33.55 4.65 -25.28
N TRP A 51 32.93 4.21 -24.19
CA TRP A 51 33.56 4.18 -22.87
C TRP A 51 34.84 3.34 -22.88
N SER A 52 34.83 2.24 -23.62
CA SER A 52 35.97 1.33 -23.78
C SER A 52 37.17 1.89 -24.55
N ASP A 53 37.02 3.01 -25.27
CA ASP A 53 38.11 3.63 -26.04
C ASP A 53 38.99 4.54 -25.15
N PRO A 54 40.28 4.21 -24.93
CA PRO A 54 41.19 5.06 -24.15
C PRO A 54 41.33 6.49 -24.69
N SER A 55 41.10 6.72 -25.99
CA SER A 55 41.22 8.03 -26.63
C SER A 55 40.13 9.02 -26.23
N VAL A 56 39.02 8.51 -25.65
CA VAL A 56 37.92 9.32 -25.09
C VAL A 56 38.33 10.03 -23.81
N TRP A 57 39.34 9.55 -23.09
CA TRP A 57 39.64 9.96 -21.72
C TRP A 57 40.90 10.82 -21.61
N SER A 58 40.89 11.84 -20.74
CA SER A 58 41.98 12.82 -20.55
C SER A 58 43.35 12.20 -20.20
N GLY A 59 43.36 11.01 -19.60
CA GLY A 59 44.57 10.25 -19.26
C GLY A 59 45.02 9.23 -20.31
N GLY A 60 44.34 9.14 -21.47
CA GLY A 60 44.61 8.11 -22.48
C GLY A 60 44.36 6.68 -21.99
N LYS A 61 43.53 6.52 -20.96
CA LYS A 61 43.19 5.27 -20.28
C LYS A 61 41.73 5.29 -19.89
N VAL A 62 41.05 4.16 -20.06
CA VAL A 62 39.67 3.96 -19.57
C VAL A 62 39.64 4.16 -18.05
N PRO A 63 38.60 4.78 -17.47
CA PRO A 63 38.46 4.96 -16.03
C PRO A 63 38.64 3.64 -15.27
N ALA A 64 39.53 3.64 -14.29
CA ALA A 64 39.86 2.50 -13.45
C ALA A 64 39.09 2.54 -12.11
N GLN A 65 39.31 1.54 -11.26
CA GLN A 65 38.77 1.49 -9.90
C GLN A 65 38.99 2.80 -9.15
N ALA A 66 38.01 3.20 -8.34
CA ALA A 66 37.99 4.40 -7.52
C ALA A 66 38.12 5.73 -8.29
N SER A 67 38.05 5.71 -9.63
CA SER A 67 38.08 6.94 -10.43
C SER A 67 36.84 7.79 -10.15
N ARG A 68 37.05 9.11 -10.11
CA ARG A 68 35.98 10.10 -10.27
C ARG A 68 35.86 10.42 -11.75
N VAL A 69 34.72 10.16 -12.35
CA VAL A 69 34.52 10.31 -13.79
C VAL A 69 33.60 11.49 -14.08
N VAL A 70 33.97 12.33 -15.05
CA VAL A 70 33.14 13.46 -15.49
C VAL A 70 32.92 13.36 -16.99
N ILE A 71 31.65 13.48 -17.42
CA ILE A 71 31.26 13.66 -18.82
C ILE A 71 30.85 15.12 -18.99
N PRO A 72 31.70 15.99 -19.58
CA PRO A 72 31.43 17.42 -19.70
C PRO A 72 30.24 17.74 -20.63
N PRO A 73 29.67 18.97 -20.55
CA PRO A 73 28.64 19.42 -21.48
C PRO A 73 29.08 19.26 -22.94
N GLY A 74 28.14 18.86 -23.80
CA GLY A 74 28.39 18.66 -25.24
C GLY A 74 29.11 17.35 -25.61
N ILE A 75 29.59 16.57 -24.62
CA ILE A 75 30.20 15.26 -24.86
C ILE A 75 29.17 14.15 -24.67
N THR A 76 29.15 13.19 -25.60
CA THR A 76 28.37 11.96 -25.54
C THR A 76 29.28 10.75 -25.44
N VAL A 77 29.14 9.97 -24.37
CA VAL A 77 29.85 8.71 -24.17
C VAL A 77 28.85 7.56 -24.23
N VAL A 78 29.19 6.50 -24.97
CA VAL A 78 28.41 5.25 -24.98
C VAL A 78 29.05 4.26 -24.01
N TYR A 79 28.34 3.89 -22.96
CA TYR A 79 28.76 2.86 -22.01
C TYR A 79 28.60 1.46 -22.63
N ASP A 80 29.71 0.86 -23.03
CA ASP A 80 29.78 -0.41 -23.75
C ASP A 80 30.59 -1.49 -22.99
N SER A 81 30.64 -1.38 -21.66
CA SER A 81 31.48 -2.23 -20.80
C SER A 81 30.68 -3.01 -19.75
N ALA A 82 31.19 -4.18 -19.38
CA ALA A 82 30.71 -5.01 -18.28
C ALA A 82 31.76 -5.06 -17.15
N SER A 83 32.12 -3.91 -16.60
CA SER A 83 33.20 -3.77 -15.62
C SER A 83 32.74 -4.06 -14.19
N THR A 84 33.57 -4.75 -13.41
CA THR A 84 33.39 -4.90 -11.95
C THR A 84 34.26 -3.95 -11.14
N GLU A 85 35.08 -3.14 -11.82
CA GLU A 85 35.93 -2.11 -11.21
C GLU A 85 35.04 -0.94 -10.77
N ALA A 86 34.83 -0.83 -9.47
CA ALA A 86 33.92 0.17 -8.90
C ALA A 86 34.48 1.58 -9.06
N LEU A 87 33.75 2.46 -9.74
CA LEU A 87 34.05 3.89 -9.77
C LEU A 87 33.72 4.53 -8.42
N HIS A 88 34.44 5.58 -8.05
CA HIS A 88 34.07 6.38 -6.88
C HIS A 88 32.81 7.20 -7.17
N SER A 89 32.79 7.92 -8.29
CA SER A 89 31.63 8.73 -8.69
C SER A 89 31.60 8.98 -10.20
N LEU A 90 30.41 9.28 -10.72
CA LEU A 90 30.15 9.60 -12.11
C LEU A 90 29.27 10.86 -12.23
N GLU A 91 29.85 11.94 -12.73
CA GLU A 91 29.16 13.20 -13.01
C GLU A 91 28.80 13.30 -14.49
N ILE A 92 27.51 13.33 -14.79
CA ILE A 92 26.99 13.42 -16.15
C ILE A 92 26.50 14.85 -16.38
N LYS A 93 27.32 15.68 -17.04
CA LYS A 93 26.98 17.05 -17.47
C LYS A 93 26.66 17.12 -18.96
N GLY A 94 27.21 16.20 -19.75
CA GLY A 94 26.84 15.89 -21.13
C GLY A 94 25.86 14.73 -21.22
N ARG A 95 26.19 13.70 -21.99
CA ARG A 95 25.31 12.55 -22.24
C ARG A 95 26.02 11.22 -22.04
N LEU A 96 25.38 10.28 -21.34
CA LEU A 96 25.81 8.89 -21.18
C LEU A 96 24.73 7.95 -21.70
N ASP A 97 25.06 7.16 -22.72
CA ASP A 97 24.14 6.20 -23.32
C ASP A 97 24.61 4.78 -23.05
N PHE A 98 23.77 3.93 -22.45
CA PHE A 98 24.09 2.52 -22.30
C PHE A 98 23.95 1.79 -23.63
N SER A 99 24.93 0.96 -23.94
CA SER A 99 24.90 0.16 -25.16
C SER A 99 23.68 -0.75 -25.20
N ARG A 100 23.06 -0.80 -26.38
CA ARG A 100 21.91 -1.66 -26.70
C ARG A 100 22.32 -2.94 -27.41
N SER A 101 23.60 -3.11 -27.71
CA SER A 101 24.14 -4.24 -28.47
C SER A 101 25.05 -5.16 -27.65
N VAL A 102 25.50 -4.74 -26.46
CA VAL A 102 26.31 -5.55 -25.56
C VAL A 102 25.77 -5.49 -24.15
N HIS A 103 25.95 -6.58 -23.38
CA HIS A 103 25.64 -6.56 -21.96
C HIS A 103 26.56 -5.58 -21.24
N THR A 104 26.01 -4.80 -20.32
CA THR A 104 26.75 -3.79 -19.55
C THR A 104 26.57 -3.98 -18.05
N ASN A 105 27.61 -3.62 -17.30
CA ASN A 105 27.62 -3.61 -15.85
C ASN A 105 28.48 -2.43 -15.37
N LEU A 106 27.86 -1.48 -14.67
CA LEU A 106 28.52 -0.34 -14.04
C LEU A 106 28.47 -0.50 -12.51
N ASP A 107 29.62 -0.72 -11.89
CA ASP A 107 29.79 -0.62 -10.45
C ASP A 107 30.26 0.80 -10.10
N VAL A 108 29.54 1.50 -9.23
CA VAL A 108 29.80 2.91 -8.93
C VAL A 108 29.31 3.28 -7.53
N GLY A 109 29.98 4.22 -6.87
CA GLY A 109 29.43 4.95 -5.73
C GLY A 109 28.26 5.83 -6.18
N ASP A 110 28.51 7.12 -6.39
CA ASP A 110 27.47 8.08 -6.80
C ASP A 110 27.38 8.26 -8.32
N ILE A 111 26.15 8.37 -8.83
CA ILE A 111 25.87 8.92 -10.16
C ILE A 111 25.06 10.21 -9.99
N THR A 112 25.57 11.32 -10.53
CA THR A 112 24.85 12.59 -10.55
C THR A 112 24.60 13.02 -11.99
N VAL A 113 23.33 13.07 -12.39
CA VAL A 113 22.89 13.66 -13.65
C VAL A 113 22.60 15.14 -13.41
N PHE A 114 23.52 16.00 -13.85
CA PHE A 114 23.40 17.46 -13.68
C PHE A 114 22.27 18.03 -14.55
N PRO A 115 21.81 19.28 -14.31
CA PRO A 115 20.69 19.88 -15.06
C PRO A 115 20.83 19.85 -16.60
N THR A 116 22.05 19.96 -17.13
CA THR A 116 22.32 19.82 -18.58
C THR A 116 22.57 18.39 -19.02
N GLY A 117 22.74 17.49 -18.05
CA GLY A 117 23.11 16.10 -18.22
C GLY A 117 21.96 15.23 -18.68
N ARG A 118 22.31 14.16 -19.39
CA ARG A 118 21.36 13.12 -19.80
C ARG A 118 21.93 11.72 -19.60
N LEU A 119 21.21 10.91 -18.84
CA LEU A 119 21.43 9.47 -18.71
C LEU A 119 20.40 8.73 -19.57
N GLU A 120 20.85 7.90 -20.51
CA GLU A 120 19.99 7.05 -21.34
C GLU A 120 20.34 5.58 -21.13
N ILE A 121 19.40 4.82 -20.57
CA ILE A 121 19.41 3.36 -20.53
C ILE A 121 18.27 2.88 -21.43
N GLY A 122 18.46 3.06 -22.74
CA GLY A 122 17.40 2.96 -23.73
C GLY A 122 16.41 4.14 -23.69
N THR A 123 15.55 4.22 -24.70
CA THR A 123 14.39 5.12 -24.73
C THR A 123 13.10 4.30 -24.81
N ARG A 124 11.94 4.94 -24.68
CA ARG A 124 10.65 4.26 -24.81
C ARG A 124 10.46 3.62 -26.19
N GLU A 125 10.87 4.31 -27.25
CA GLU A 125 10.80 3.83 -28.64
C GLU A 125 11.91 2.83 -28.94
N GLN A 126 13.02 2.93 -28.22
CA GLN A 126 14.25 2.19 -28.45
C GLN A 126 14.82 1.67 -27.12
N PRO A 127 14.12 0.73 -26.45
CA PRO A 127 14.55 0.21 -25.15
C PRO A 127 15.82 -0.64 -25.28
N ILE A 128 16.42 -0.99 -24.14
CA ILE A 128 17.42 -2.07 -24.09
C ILE A 128 16.74 -3.37 -24.58
N PRO A 129 17.22 -4.03 -25.64
CA PRO A 129 16.59 -5.24 -26.18
C PRO A 129 16.55 -6.40 -25.16
N ALA A 130 15.54 -7.27 -25.24
CA ALA A 130 15.33 -8.34 -24.25
C ALA A 130 16.53 -9.28 -24.06
N GLY A 131 17.33 -9.50 -25.12
CA GLY A 131 18.55 -10.31 -25.08
C GLY A 131 19.79 -9.57 -24.56
N VAL A 132 19.68 -8.30 -24.18
CA VAL A 132 20.77 -7.45 -23.70
C VAL A 132 20.45 -6.97 -22.29
N THR A 133 21.45 -6.95 -21.42
CA THR A 133 21.30 -6.52 -20.02
C THR A 133 22.02 -5.19 -19.82
N ALA A 134 21.38 -4.25 -19.14
CA ALA A 134 22.03 -3.05 -18.64
C ALA A 134 21.91 -3.01 -17.11
N ARG A 135 23.06 -3.05 -16.42
CA ARG A 135 23.10 -3.10 -14.96
C ARG A 135 23.88 -1.94 -14.37
N ILE A 136 23.30 -1.29 -13.36
CA ILE A 136 23.97 -0.40 -12.42
C ILE A 136 23.96 -1.06 -11.04
N ARG A 137 25.14 -1.13 -10.40
CA ARG A 137 25.28 -1.57 -9.02
C ARG A 137 25.90 -0.46 -8.17
N LEU A 138 25.12 0.06 -7.23
CA LEU A 138 25.60 1.03 -6.26
C LEU A 138 26.50 0.31 -5.25
N VAL A 139 27.74 0.79 -5.11
CA VAL A 139 28.78 0.21 -4.24
C VAL A 139 28.87 1.06 -2.99
N ASN A 140 28.30 0.55 -1.91
CA ASN A 140 28.25 1.23 -0.63
C ASN A 140 29.14 0.55 0.41
N GLU A 141 29.76 1.36 1.26
CA GLU A 141 30.38 0.93 2.52
C GLU A 141 29.42 1.01 3.70
N GLU A 142 28.47 1.94 3.66
CA GLU A 142 27.39 2.09 4.64
C GLU A 142 26.02 2.04 3.95
N ASP A 143 25.00 1.51 4.64
CA ASP A 143 23.63 1.53 4.12
C ASP A 143 23.20 2.98 3.85
N GLY A 144 22.67 3.27 2.66
CA GLY A 144 22.20 4.61 2.26
C GLY A 144 23.26 5.60 1.80
N GLN A 145 24.54 5.17 1.74
CA GLN A 145 25.68 6.04 1.43
C GLN A 145 25.57 6.70 0.04
N HIS A 146 25.39 5.91 -1.01
CA HIS A 146 25.42 6.40 -2.40
C HIS A 146 24.09 6.27 -3.13
N ALA A 147 23.94 7.08 -4.19
CA ALA A 147 22.73 7.16 -5.00
C ALA A 147 22.97 7.40 -6.49
N LEU A 148 21.91 7.10 -7.26
CA LEU A 148 21.64 7.77 -8.52
C LEU A 148 20.77 9.02 -8.25
N VAL A 149 21.33 10.20 -8.50
CA VAL A 149 20.65 11.49 -8.30
C VAL A 149 20.44 12.18 -9.64
N VAL A 150 19.19 12.53 -9.95
CA VAL A 150 18.80 13.13 -11.23
C VAL A 150 18.29 14.55 -11.03
N HIS A 151 19.02 15.51 -11.59
CA HIS A 151 18.61 16.91 -11.75
C HIS A 151 18.33 17.28 -13.21
N GLY A 152 18.87 16.52 -14.17
CA GLY A 152 18.66 16.69 -15.60
C GLY A 152 17.69 15.67 -16.17
N GLU A 153 18.08 14.99 -17.24
CA GLU A 153 17.23 14.00 -17.91
C GLU A 153 17.68 12.56 -17.65
N ALA A 154 16.75 11.69 -17.28
CA ALA A 154 16.98 10.25 -17.19
C ALA A 154 15.90 9.47 -17.94
N GLN A 155 16.34 8.69 -18.93
CA GLN A 155 15.51 7.73 -19.67
C GLN A 155 15.96 6.33 -19.28
N ILE A 156 15.08 5.52 -18.67
CA ILE A 156 15.42 4.19 -18.14
C ILE A 156 14.40 3.18 -18.65
N HIS A 157 14.70 2.55 -19.80
CA HIS A 157 13.74 1.74 -20.55
C HIS A 157 14.30 0.36 -20.90
N GLY A 158 13.81 -0.65 -20.18
CA GLY A 158 14.02 -2.05 -20.49
C GLY A 158 13.06 -2.58 -21.55
N ALA A 159 13.25 -3.83 -21.92
CA ALA A 159 12.39 -4.52 -22.87
C ALA A 159 10.97 -4.64 -22.29
N PRO A 160 9.92 -4.28 -23.05
CA PRO A 160 8.54 -4.44 -22.62
C PRO A 160 8.23 -5.87 -22.18
N VAL A 161 7.49 -5.99 -21.08
CA VAL A 161 6.95 -7.25 -20.57
C VAL A 161 5.44 -7.12 -20.50
N SER A 162 4.70 -8.05 -21.10
CA SER A 162 3.25 -8.02 -21.06
C SER A 162 2.64 -9.42 -20.85
N PRO A 163 1.88 -9.62 -19.75
CA PRO A 163 1.63 -8.68 -18.67
C PRO A 163 2.79 -8.63 -17.66
N THR A 164 2.87 -7.59 -16.82
CA THR A 164 3.81 -7.57 -15.68
C THR A 164 3.40 -8.49 -14.53
N PHE A 165 2.09 -8.73 -14.38
CA PHE A 165 1.51 -9.76 -13.53
C PHE A 165 0.20 -10.26 -14.12
N THR A 166 -0.20 -11.46 -13.75
CA THR A 166 -1.49 -12.04 -14.12
C THR A 166 -2.02 -12.88 -12.96
N PHE A 167 -3.11 -13.60 -13.19
CA PHE A 167 -3.77 -14.42 -12.19
C PHE A 167 -3.65 -15.90 -12.51
N LEU A 168 -3.77 -16.76 -11.50
CA LEU A 168 -3.97 -18.18 -11.72
C LEU A 168 -5.34 -18.43 -12.39
N ALA A 169 -5.35 -19.18 -13.50
CA ALA A 169 -6.57 -19.64 -14.14
C ALA A 169 -7.21 -20.82 -13.40
N ARG A 170 -6.39 -21.57 -12.66
CA ARG A 170 -6.79 -22.77 -11.91
C ARG A 170 -5.99 -22.84 -10.61
N THR A 171 -6.62 -23.40 -9.59
CA THR A 171 -5.98 -23.67 -8.30
C THR A 171 -4.72 -24.50 -8.52
N SER A 172 -3.61 -23.99 -8.00
CA SER A 172 -2.31 -24.65 -8.01
C SER A 172 -2.09 -25.30 -6.65
N GLU A 173 -2.09 -26.62 -6.64
CA GLU A 173 -2.01 -27.44 -5.42
C GLU A 173 -0.58 -27.49 -4.88
N LYS A 174 -0.46 -27.65 -3.57
CA LYS A 174 0.83 -27.94 -2.92
C LYS A 174 1.53 -29.12 -3.59
N GLY A 175 2.83 -28.98 -3.85
CA GLY A 175 3.63 -30.01 -4.51
C GLY A 175 3.66 -29.93 -6.03
N GLN A 176 2.79 -29.14 -6.66
CA GLN A 176 2.82 -28.91 -8.10
C GLN A 176 3.99 -28.00 -8.51
N ARG A 177 4.39 -28.10 -9.79
CA ARG A 177 5.48 -27.32 -10.40
C ARG A 177 5.05 -26.59 -11.67
N ILE A 178 3.77 -26.61 -12.01
CA ILE A 178 3.23 -25.96 -13.20
C ILE A 178 2.09 -25.07 -12.76
N LEU A 179 2.23 -23.78 -13.03
CA LEU A 179 1.16 -22.80 -12.90
C LEU A 179 0.40 -22.73 -14.22
N GLU A 180 -0.92 -22.67 -14.15
CA GLU A 180 -1.80 -22.36 -15.29
C GLU A 180 -2.35 -20.95 -15.08
N LEU A 181 -1.96 -20.03 -15.96
CA LEU A 181 -2.24 -18.61 -15.85
C LEU A 181 -3.47 -18.21 -16.67
N ALA A 182 -4.13 -17.12 -16.27
CA ALA A 182 -5.34 -16.59 -16.90
C ALA A 182 -5.11 -16.13 -18.34
N GLN A 183 -3.87 -15.75 -18.68
CA GLN A 183 -3.47 -15.39 -20.03
C GLN A 183 -2.04 -15.86 -20.33
N PRO A 184 -1.65 -15.96 -21.62
CA PRO A 184 -0.28 -16.23 -22.02
C PRO A 184 0.70 -15.16 -21.51
N VAL A 185 1.95 -15.55 -21.30
CA VAL A 185 3.03 -14.66 -20.88
C VAL A 185 4.24 -14.78 -21.80
N ASP A 186 4.99 -13.69 -21.96
CA ASP A 186 6.26 -13.61 -22.69
C ASP A 186 7.48 -13.65 -21.76
N TRP A 187 7.28 -14.06 -20.51
CA TRP A 187 8.29 -14.04 -19.48
C TRP A 187 9.51 -14.93 -19.82
N PRO A 188 10.74 -14.47 -19.55
CA PRO A 188 11.93 -15.23 -19.90
C PRO A 188 12.12 -16.44 -18.97
N VAL A 189 12.51 -17.58 -19.54
CA VAL A 189 13.03 -18.71 -18.75
C VAL A 189 14.27 -18.26 -17.98
N GLY A 190 14.36 -18.64 -16.71
CA GLY A 190 15.36 -18.12 -15.76
C GLY A 190 14.93 -16.84 -15.04
N GLY A 191 13.84 -16.19 -15.45
CA GLY A 191 13.28 -15.04 -14.74
C GLY A 191 12.73 -15.41 -13.37
N ARG A 192 12.76 -14.47 -12.42
CA ARG A 192 12.16 -14.60 -11.09
C ARG A 192 10.70 -14.17 -11.12
N ILE A 193 9.84 -14.97 -10.50
CA ILE A 193 8.43 -14.64 -10.26
C ILE A 193 8.10 -14.73 -8.78
N VAL A 194 7.03 -14.06 -8.39
CA VAL A 194 6.37 -14.23 -7.10
C VAL A 194 4.94 -14.72 -7.32
N VAL A 195 4.48 -15.65 -6.48
CA VAL A 195 3.10 -16.13 -6.38
C VAL A 195 2.54 -15.60 -5.06
N ALA A 196 1.48 -14.78 -5.17
CA ALA A 196 0.84 -14.13 -4.05
C ALA A 196 0.00 -15.14 -3.22
N PRO A 197 -0.07 -14.95 -1.89
CA PRO A 197 -0.85 -15.82 -1.04
C PRO A 197 -2.35 -15.61 -1.26
N THR A 198 -3.14 -16.69 -1.24
CA THR A 198 -4.60 -16.62 -1.40
C THR A 198 -5.37 -16.77 -0.09
N GLY A 199 -4.70 -17.21 0.98
CA GLY A 199 -5.28 -17.44 2.30
C GLY A 199 -5.20 -16.22 3.24
N LEU A 200 -5.19 -16.47 4.54
CA LEU A 200 -5.08 -15.46 5.61
C LEU A 200 -3.64 -15.18 6.07
N ASN A 201 -2.68 -15.96 5.56
CA ASN A 201 -1.31 -15.92 6.02
C ASN A 201 -0.41 -15.25 4.98
N PRO A 202 0.05 -14.00 5.22
CA PRO A 202 0.99 -13.30 4.35
C PRO A 202 2.27 -14.10 4.05
N SER A 203 2.70 -14.97 4.96
CA SER A 203 3.90 -15.80 4.81
C SER A 203 3.75 -16.95 3.82
N GLU A 204 2.56 -17.15 3.23
CA GLU A 204 2.34 -18.14 2.16
C GLU A 204 2.75 -17.63 0.77
N VAL A 205 3.25 -16.39 0.67
CA VAL A 205 3.89 -15.88 -0.54
C VAL A 205 5.11 -16.73 -0.91
N GLU A 206 5.30 -17.01 -2.21
CA GLU A 206 6.41 -17.82 -2.68
C GLU A 206 7.08 -17.27 -3.93
N GLU A 207 8.40 -17.36 -3.98
CA GLU A 207 9.20 -16.96 -5.14
C GLU A 207 9.78 -18.17 -5.89
N PHE A 208 9.87 -18.05 -7.21
CA PHE A 208 10.38 -19.12 -8.06
C PHE A 208 11.24 -18.57 -9.19
N THR A 209 12.12 -19.43 -9.69
CA THR A 209 12.74 -19.25 -10.99
C THR A 209 11.91 -19.99 -12.04
N ILE A 210 11.62 -19.33 -13.15
CA ILE A 210 10.89 -19.92 -14.27
C ILE A 210 11.78 -20.98 -14.93
N ALA A 211 11.34 -22.24 -14.90
CA ALA A 211 12.02 -23.35 -15.57
C ALA A 211 11.55 -23.54 -17.03
N SER A 212 10.30 -23.16 -17.34
CA SER A 212 9.79 -23.19 -18.73
C SER A 212 8.55 -22.30 -18.90
N VAL A 213 8.32 -21.82 -20.12
CA VAL A 213 7.08 -21.11 -20.50
C VAL A 213 6.52 -21.74 -21.77
N ARG A 214 5.22 -22.07 -21.75
CA ARG A 214 4.46 -22.56 -22.91
C ARG A 214 3.08 -21.92 -22.93
N GLY A 215 2.93 -20.80 -23.63
CA GLY A 215 1.69 -20.03 -23.63
C GLY A 215 1.36 -19.50 -22.23
N ASN A 216 0.25 -19.97 -21.66
CA ASN A 216 -0.18 -19.62 -20.30
C ASN A 216 0.28 -20.62 -19.22
N ARG A 217 1.16 -21.58 -19.55
CA ARG A 217 1.69 -22.55 -18.59
C ARG A 217 3.13 -22.21 -18.25
N VAL A 218 3.39 -21.98 -16.96
CA VAL A 218 4.71 -21.64 -16.42
C VAL A 218 5.21 -22.78 -15.54
N GLY A 219 6.34 -23.37 -15.88
CA GLY A 219 7.02 -24.37 -15.08
C GLY A 219 7.95 -23.72 -14.05
N LEU A 220 7.96 -24.26 -12.83
CA LEU A 220 8.74 -23.79 -11.69
C LEU A 220 9.99 -24.67 -11.47
N ASP A 221 11.07 -24.08 -11.01
CA ASP A 221 12.32 -24.76 -10.64
C ASP A 221 12.14 -25.75 -9.48
N ARG A 222 11.19 -25.46 -8.58
CA ARG A 222 10.87 -26.27 -7.39
C ARG A 222 9.35 -26.35 -7.17
N PRO A 223 8.85 -27.34 -6.41
CA PRO A 223 7.42 -27.45 -6.14
C PRO A 223 6.91 -26.36 -5.19
N LEU A 224 5.64 -26.00 -5.36
CA LEU A 224 4.87 -25.13 -4.46
C LEU A 224 4.83 -25.73 -3.05
N LYS A 225 5.06 -24.89 -2.03
CA LYS A 225 4.90 -25.28 -0.62
C LYS A 225 3.47 -25.11 -0.14
N PHE A 226 2.72 -24.18 -0.74
CA PHE A 226 1.36 -23.85 -0.38
C PHE A 226 0.40 -24.03 -1.57
N LEU A 227 -0.89 -24.11 -1.25
CA LEU A 227 -1.96 -24.02 -2.24
C LEU A 227 -2.17 -22.56 -2.60
N HIS A 228 -2.34 -22.28 -3.89
CA HIS A 228 -2.71 -20.96 -4.40
C HIS A 228 -3.97 -21.08 -5.24
N SER A 229 -5.04 -20.40 -4.83
CA SER A 229 -6.36 -20.45 -5.50
C SER A 229 -6.30 -19.86 -6.90
N GLY A 230 -6.99 -20.49 -7.85
CA GLY A 230 -7.34 -19.90 -9.15
C GLY A 230 -8.84 -19.72 -9.33
N GLU A 231 -9.59 -19.70 -8.23
CA GLU A 231 -11.04 -19.48 -8.28
C GLU A 231 -11.38 -18.09 -8.78
N ARG A 232 -12.38 -17.98 -9.66
CA ARG A 232 -12.71 -16.75 -10.39
C ARG A 232 -12.99 -15.55 -9.50
N GLN A 233 -13.47 -15.77 -8.29
CA GLN A 233 -13.82 -14.69 -7.35
C GLN A 233 -12.61 -14.10 -6.62
N TYR A 234 -11.50 -14.85 -6.50
CA TYR A 234 -10.30 -14.44 -5.76
C TYR A 234 -9.05 -15.22 -6.25
N PRO A 235 -8.70 -15.14 -7.54
CA PRO A 235 -7.56 -15.87 -8.05
C PRO A 235 -6.26 -15.24 -7.55
N GLY A 236 -5.27 -16.05 -7.20
CA GLY A 236 -3.97 -15.58 -6.76
C GLY A 236 -3.17 -14.92 -7.89
N GLU A 237 -2.47 -13.85 -7.55
CA GLU A 237 -1.60 -13.12 -8.46
C GLU A 237 -0.26 -13.84 -8.66
N VAL A 238 0.25 -13.78 -9.88
CA VAL A 238 1.61 -14.21 -10.25
C VAL A 238 2.28 -13.05 -10.98
N ALA A 239 3.43 -12.60 -10.50
CA ALA A 239 4.10 -11.41 -11.03
C ALA A 239 5.55 -11.70 -11.42
N LEU A 240 6.00 -11.16 -12.56
CA LEU A 240 7.40 -11.22 -12.98
C LEU A 240 8.20 -10.13 -12.26
N LEU A 241 9.22 -10.53 -11.52
CA LEU A 241 10.13 -9.63 -10.83
C LEU A 241 11.31 -9.19 -11.73
N SER A 242 11.81 -10.09 -12.58
CA SER A 242 13.01 -9.82 -13.38
C SER A 242 12.77 -8.83 -14.52
N ARG A 243 13.74 -7.92 -14.76
CA ARG A 243 13.85 -7.10 -15.98
C ARG A 243 15.29 -7.10 -16.51
N ASN A 244 15.47 -6.71 -17.76
CA ASN A 244 16.81 -6.67 -18.39
C ASN A 244 17.57 -5.37 -18.09
N VAL A 245 16.89 -4.33 -17.62
CA VAL A 245 17.50 -3.13 -17.03
C VAL A 245 17.40 -3.25 -15.52
N LEU A 246 18.53 -3.27 -14.82
CA LEU A 246 18.60 -3.46 -13.37
C LEU A 246 19.41 -2.35 -12.69
N ILE A 247 18.80 -1.68 -11.71
CA ILE A 247 19.48 -0.81 -10.75
C ILE A 247 19.40 -1.49 -9.38
N THR A 248 20.56 -1.80 -8.80
CA THR A 248 20.65 -2.55 -7.54
C THR A 248 21.82 -2.07 -6.70
N SER A 249 21.93 -2.58 -5.48
CA SER A 249 23.16 -2.47 -4.68
C SER A 249 24.08 -3.65 -4.96
N LYS A 250 25.40 -3.44 -4.88
CA LYS A 250 26.41 -4.51 -5.02
C LYS A 250 26.41 -5.43 -3.80
N ASP A 251 26.30 -4.84 -2.61
CA ASP A 251 26.07 -5.54 -1.35
C ASP A 251 24.62 -5.28 -0.92
N VAL A 252 23.82 -6.35 -0.83
CA VAL A 252 22.39 -6.27 -0.50
C VAL A 252 22.12 -5.80 0.94
N SER A 253 23.12 -5.85 1.82
CA SER A 253 23.05 -5.34 3.18
C SER A 253 23.36 -3.84 3.28
N LYS A 254 23.98 -3.26 2.24
CA LYS A 254 24.39 -1.86 2.16
C LYS A 254 23.72 -1.20 0.95
N ARG A 255 22.47 -0.79 1.13
CA ARG A 255 21.58 -0.40 0.05
C ARG A 255 21.83 1.01 -0.44
N GLY A 256 21.83 1.18 -1.76
CA GLY A 256 21.77 2.49 -2.40
C GLY A 256 20.32 2.97 -2.54
N HIS A 257 20.15 4.11 -3.19
CA HIS A 257 18.85 4.72 -3.43
C HIS A 257 18.85 5.53 -4.73
N THR A 258 17.68 5.93 -5.21
CA THR A 258 17.58 6.85 -6.35
C THR A 258 16.71 8.04 -6.02
N ILE A 259 17.03 9.20 -6.58
CA ILE A 259 16.31 10.45 -6.33
C ILE A 259 16.14 11.21 -7.66
N PHE A 260 14.90 11.64 -7.94
CA PHE A 260 14.54 12.56 -9.00
C PHE A 260 14.11 13.88 -8.36
N HIS A 261 14.95 14.91 -8.51
CA HIS A 261 14.77 16.22 -7.89
C HIS A 261 13.97 17.19 -8.77
N ASP A 262 13.71 18.39 -8.23
CA ASP A 262 13.27 19.52 -9.04
C ASP A 262 14.23 19.78 -10.20
N GLY A 263 13.67 20.01 -11.39
CA GLY A 263 14.38 20.10 -12.67
C GLY A 263 14.53 18.78 -13.41
N ALA A 264 14.32 17.64 -12.75
CA ALA A 264 14.40 16.34 -13.40
C ALA A 264 13.33 16.20 -14.50
N ARG A 265 13.65 15.42 -15.53
CA ARG A 265 12.71 14.98 -16.57
C ARG A 265 13.04 13.59 -17.10
N GLY A 266 12.09 13.00 -17.81
CA GLY A 266 12.26 11.70 -18.47
C GLY A 266 11.24 10.67 -17.99
N GLY A 267 11.58 9.39 -18.06
CA GLY A 267 10.65 8.30 -17.76
C GLY A 267 11.34 6.99 -17.43
N ILE A 268 10.56 6.07 -16.87
CA ILE A 268 11.05 4.75 -16.48
C ILE A 268 10.06 3.71 -17.00
N SER A 269 10.51 2.72 -17.75
CA SER A 269 9.67 1.60 -18.11
C SER A 269 10.41 0.27 -18.08
N TYR A 270 9.75 -0.77 -17.55
CA TYR A 270 10.24 -2.15 -17.58
C TYR A 270 11.67 -2.32 -17.04
N ALA A 271 12.00 -1.56 -15.99
CA ALA A 271 13.26 -1.67 -15.25
C ALA A 271 13.03 -2.33 -13.88
N GLU A 272 14.06 -2.99 -13.37
CA GLU A 272 14.09 -3.65 -12.07
C GLU A 272 14.91 -2.80 -11.10
N PHE A 273 14.34 -2.55 -9.93
CA PHE A 273 14.96 -1.86 -8.81
C PHE A 273 14.99 -2.83 -7.63
N ALA A 274 16.12 -3.51 -7.44
CA ALA A 274 16.26 -4.58 -6.44
C ALA A 274 17.26 -4.19 -5.35
N HIS A 275 17.01 -4.62 -4.10
CA HIS A 275 17.96 -4.43 -3.00
C HIS A 275 18.40 -2.95 -2.80
N LEU A 276 17.45 -2.03 -2.96
CA LEU A 276 17.61 -0.59 -2.75
C LEU A 276 16.77 -0.12 -1.56
N GLY A 277 16.91 1.15 -1.21
CA GLY A 277 16.17 1.78 -0.13
C GLY A 277 16.77 1.45 1.24
N ALA A 278 17.56 2.37 1.80
CA ALA A 278 18.26 2.13 3.05
C ALA A 278 17.30 2.04 4.23
N GLN A 279 17.52 1.05 5.10
CA GLN A 279 16.55 0.71 6.12
C GLN A 279 16.51 1.76 7.22
N ALA A 280 15.30 2.23 7.54
CA ALA A 280 15.06 3.24 8.58
C ALA A 280 15.84 4.56 8.36
N GLN A 281 16.17 4.89 7.12
CA GLN A 281 16.79 6.17 6.75
C GLN A 281 15.86 7.01 5.87
N LEU A 282 15.63 8.25 6.28
CA LEU A 282 14.75 9.17 5.57
C LEU A 282 15.34 9.57 4.21
N GLY A 283 14.51 9.61 3.18
CA GLY A 283 14.85 10.03 1.82
C GLY A 283 15.58 8.99 0.97
N LYS A 284 15.81 7.78 1.51
CA LYS A 284 16.59 6.70 0.89
C LYS A 284 15.67 5.60 0.37
N TYR A 285 15.13 5.76 -0.84
CA TYR A 285 14.14 4.82 -1.43
C TYR A 285 14.58 4.29 -2.80
N PRO A 286 14.02 3.16 -3.27
CA PRO A 286 14.33 2.61 -4.59
C PRO A 286 14.01 3.57 -5.73
N ILE A 287 12.84 4.20 -5.71
CA ILE A 287 12.42 5.27 -6.62
C ILE A 287 11.81 6.40 -5.79
N HIS A 288 12.46 7.56 -5.79
CA HIS A 288 12.05 8.73 -5.01
C HIS A 288 11.89 9.95 -5.90
N PHE A 289 10.66 10.37 -6.14
CA PHE A 289 10.38 11.71 -6.67
C PHE A 289 10.37 12.68 -5.51
N HIS A 290 11.46 13.43 -5.34
CA HIS A 290 11.69 14.27 -4.17
C HIS A 290 11.56 15.74 -4.54
N MET A 291 10.45 16.34 -4.13
CA MET A 291 10.19 17.77 -4.31
C MET A 291 10.27 18.19 -5.78
N ALA A 292 9.93 17.31 -6.73
CA ALA A 292 10.01 17.61 -8.16
C ALA A 292 8.90 18.58 -8.61
N ARG A 293 7.97 18.93 -7.72
CA ARG A 293 6.87 19.87 -7.98
C ARG A 293 6.09 19.47 -9.24
N ASN A 294 6.16 20.28 -10.29
CA ASN A 294 5.52 20.00 -11.58
C ASN A 294 6.52 19.62 -12.69
N THR A 295 7.82 19.55 -12.42
CA THR A 295 8.83 19.24 -13.46
C THR A 295 8.68 17.83 -14.02
N MET A 296 8.17 16.91 -13.21
CA MET A 296 7.85 15.53 -13.58
C MET A 296 6.36 15.31 -13.93
N ARG A 297 5.56 16.38 -14.07
CA ARG A 297 4.15 16.24 -14.47
C ARG A 297 4.07 15.63 -15.86
N GLY A 298 3.27 14.57 -16.02
CA GLY A 298 3.14 13.82 -17.26
C GLY A 298 4.16 12.69 -17.42
N THR A 299 5.12 12.57 -16.51
CA THR A 299 6.03 11.42 -16.47
C THR A 299 5.27 10.14 -16.15
N VAL A 300 5.62 9.07 -16.86
CA VAL A 300 5.07 7.73 -16.65
C VAL A 300 6.17 6.79 -16.14
N VAL A 301 5.88 6.09 -15.04
CA VAL A 301 6.62 4.93 -14.55
C VAL A 301 5.78 3.69 -14.83
N GLU A 302 6.23 2.87 -15.78
CA GLU A 302 5.41 1.81 -16.36
C GLU A 302 6.08 0.43 -16.28
N GLY A 303 5.38 -0.54 -15.69
CA GLY A 303 5.82 -1.94 -15.70
C GLY A 303 7.13 -2.24 -14.97
N VAL A 304 7.55 -1.33 -14.09
CA VAL A 304 8.72 -1.48 -13.22
C VAL A 304 8.48 -2.57 -12.17
N SER A 305 9.56 -3.24 -11.78
CA SER A 305 9.61 -4.13 -10.64
C SER A 305 10.47 -3.50 -9.54
N VAL A 306 9.95 -3.39 -8.32
CA VAL A 306 10.69 -2.99 -7.13
C VAL A 306 10.63 -4.11 -6.11
N HIS A 307 11.76 -4.70 -5.73
CA HIS A 307 11.73 -5.75 -4.72
C HIS A 307 12.95 -5.84 -3.80
N ASP A 308 12.74 -6.53 -2.67
CA ASP A 308 13.73 -6.69 -1.60
C ASP A 308 14.22 -5.33 -1.08
N SER A 309 13.28 -4.40 -0.93
CA SER A 309 13.54 -3.01 -0.56
C SER A 309 13.64 -2.85 0.96
N GLY A 310 14.70 -2.18 1.42
CA GLY A 310 14.82 -1.81 2.83
C GLY A 310 13.94 -0.64 3.24
N ASN A 311 13.29 0.04 2.27
CA ASN A 311 12.42 1.17 2.53
C ASN A 311 11.55 1.52 1.32
N ARG A 312 10.25 1.20 1.41
CA ARG A 312 9.22 1.58 0.41
C ARG A 312 9.39 0.95 -0.98
N PHE A 313 8.41 1.13 -1.86
CA PHE A 313 8.52 0.79 -3.29
C PHE A 313 8.84 2.04 -4.11
N ILE A 314 7.84 2.91 -4.26
CA ILE A 314 7.92 4.16 -5.02
C ILE A 314 7.35 5.27 -4.13
N THR A 315 8.17 6.30 -3.92
CA THR A 315 7.81 7.48 -3.12
C THR A 315 7.56 8.68 -4.03
N VAL A 316 6.41 9.32 -3.83
CA VAL A 316 6.04 10.60 -4.42
C VAL A 316 5.97 11.60 -3.27
N HIS A 317 6.93 12.52 -3.22
CA HIS A 317 7.06 13.52 -2.16
C HIS A 317 7.07 14.91 -2.79
N SER A 318 6.07 15.74 -2.42
CA SER A 318 5.80 17.06 -3.00
C SER A 318 5.95 17.13 -4.51
N THR A 319 5.45 16.09 -5.18
CA THR A 319 5.52 15.90 -6.63
C THR A 319 4.12 15.64 -7.17
N ASN A 320 3.82 16.21 -8.33
CA ASN A 320 2.45 16.28 -8.86
C ASN A 320 2.38 15.76 -10.29
N GLY A 321 1.28 15.10 -10.61
CA GLY A 321 0.98 14.68 -11.97
C GLY A 321 1.85 13.55 -12.52
N VAL A 322 2.50 12.73 -11.68
CA VAL A 322 3.19 11.51 -12.15
C VAL A 322 2.20 10.36 -12.29
N THR A 323 2.42 9.49 -13.27
CA THR A 323 1.62 8.26 -13.46
C THR A 323 2.46 7.03 -13.14
N LEU A 324 2.03 6.24 -12.15
CA LEU A 324 2.56 4.92 -11.85
C LEU A 324 1.58 3.87 -12.40
N ARG A 325 1.98 3.17 -13.46
CA ARG A 325 1.12 2.18 -14.14
C ARG A 325 1.72 0.78 -14.18
N GLY A 326 0.93 -0.22 -13.83
CA GLY A 326 1.29 -1.63 -14.06
C GLY A 326 2.56 -2.09 -13.33
N ASN A 327 2.98 -1.37 -12.29
CA ASN A 327 4.21 -1.67 -11.57
C ASN A 327 3.98 -2.79 -10.54
N VAL A 328 5.04 -3.54 -10.27
CA VAL A 328 5.06 -4.60 -9.26
C VAL A 328 5.99 -4.19 -8.13
N GLY A 329 5.46 -4.07 -6.92
CA GLY A 329 6.23 -3.93 -5.68
C GLY A 329 6.17 -5.23 -4.88
N TYR A 330 7.31 -5.77 -4.46
CA TYR A 330 7.34 -6.99 -3.66
C TYR A 330 8.38 -6.92 -2.53
N ASN A 331 8.01 -7.34 -1.32
CA ASN A 331 8.93 -7.46 -0.18
C ASN A 331 9.64 -6.14 0.16
N ALA A 332 8.90 -5.21 0.80
CA ALA A 332 9.46 -3.96 1.30
C ALA A 332 9.26 -3.80 2.82
N ILE A 333 10.21 -3.13 3.45
CA ILE A 333 10.06 -2.58 4.80
C ILE A 333 9.39 -1.20 4.72
N GLY A 334 8.43 -0.95 5.62
CA GLY A 334 7.64 0.29 5.64
C GLY A 334 6.52 0.29 4.61
N HIS A 335 5.86 1.44 4.45
CA HIS A 335 4.80 1.63 3.45
C HIS A 335 5.31 1.40 2.01
N GLY A 336 4.51 0.80 1.13
CA GLY A 336 4.90 0.47 -0.25
C GLY A 336 4.90 1.66 -1.21
N PHE A 337 3.78 1.88 -1.89
CA PHE A 337 3.52 3.09 -2.69
C PHE A 337 3.14 4.23 -1.74
N PHE A 338 3.95 5.28 -1.71
CA PHE A 338 3.95 6.25 -0.61
C PHE A 338 3.81 7.69 -1.11
N VAL A 339 2.77 8.39 -0.65
CA VAL A 339 2.52 9.83 -0.91
C VAL A 339 2.71 10.60 0.39
N GLU A 340 3.81 11.35 0.51
CA GLU A 340 4.50 11.67 1.78
C GLU A 340 3.84 12.76 2.63
N ASP A 341 3.71 14.00 2.13
CA ASP A 341 3.46 15.19 2.96
C ASP A 341 2.03 15.68 2.92
N GLY A 342 1.29 15.32 1.87
CA GLY A 342 -0.09 15.73 1.65
C GLY A 342 -0.25 16.89 0.68
N ASP A 343 0.83 17.44 0.10
CA ASP A 343 0.75 18.48 -0.95
C ASP A 343 0.80 17.90 -2.37
N GLU A 344 0.91 16.58 -2.50
CA GLU A 344 0.97 15.86 -3.76
C GLU A 344 -0.43 15.64 -4.37
N VAL A 345 -0.66 16.20 -5.55
CA VAL A 345 -1.94 16.14 -6.27
C VAL A 345 -1.78 15.64 -7.71
N ASP A 346 -2.90 15.21 -8.30
CA ASP A 346 -3.01 14.75 -9.69
C ASP A 346 -2.14 13.53 -10.04
N ASN A 347 -1.59 12.83 -9.06
CA ASN A 347 -0.84 11.61 -9.32
C ASN A 347 -1.80 10.47 -9.62
N VAL A 348 -1.38 9.57 -10.51
CA VAL A 348 -2.21 8.46 -10.99
C VAL A 348 -1.54 7.13 -10.64
N TYR A 349 -2.25 6.31 -9.87
CA TYR A 349 -1.87 4.94 -9.52
C TYR A 349 -2.83 3.99 -10.24
N ASP A 350 -2.36 3.37 -11.32
CA ASP A 350 -3.19 2.64 -12.29
C ASP A 350 -2.70 1.20 -12.48
N GLY A 351 -3.43 0.23 -11.94
CA GLY A 351 -3.12 -1.18 -12.16
C GLY A 351 -1.82 -1.66 -11.51
N ASN A 352 -1.37 -1.06 -10.40
CA ASN A 352 -0.17 -1.50 -9.70
C ASN A 352 -0.48 -2.67 -8.76
N LEU A 353 0.48 -3.58 -8.62
CA LEU A 353 0.43 -4.70 -7.68
C LEU A 353 1.50 -4.49 -6.61
N GLY A 354 1.09 -4.49 -5.35
CA GLY A 354 2.01 -4.51 -4.21
C GLY A 354 1.78 -5.75 -3.36
N ILE A 355 2.84 -6.51 -3.11
CA ILE A 355 2.83 -7.74 -2.32
C ILE A 355 3.82 -7.60 -1.18
N LEU A 356 3.39 -7.93 0.04
CA LEU A 356 4.24 -8.06 1.23
C LEU A 356 4.96 -6.76 1.61
N THR A 357 4.25 -5.89 2.33
CA THR A 357 4.87 -4.82 3.13
C THR A 357 5.02 -5.23 4.58
N MET A 358 6.21 -5.03 5.13
CA MET A 358 6.58 -5.41 6.49
C MET A 358 6.72 -4.19 7.40
N PRO A 359 6.52 -4.34 8.72
CA PRO A 359 6.70 -3.25 9.66
C PRO A 359 8.08 -2.58 9.55
N GLY A 360 8.08 -1.26 9.45
CA GLY A 360 9.28 -0.43 9.48
C GLY A 360 9.40 0.36 10.79
N LYS A 361 10.42 1.21 10.86
CA LYS A 361 10.71 2.08 12.01
C LYS A 361 11.00 3.52 11.63
N LEU A 362 10.87 3.88 10.34
CA LEU A 362 11.20 5.22 9.87
C LEU A 362 10.15 6.22 10.36
N LEU A 363 8.87 5.88 10.16
CA LEU A 363 7.73 6.63 10.65
C LEU A 363 6.96 5.80 11.70
N PRO A 364 6.30 6.44 12.69
CA PRO A 364 5.43 5.71 13.61
C PRO A 364 4.34 4.88 12.91
N SER A 365 3.84 5.36 11.75
CA SER A 365 2.86 4.64 10.93
C SER A 365 3.41 3.38 10.26
N ASP A 366 4.73 3.26 10.09
CA ASP A 366 5.36 2.07 9.48
C ASP A 366 5.14 0.80 10.30
N ALA A 367 4.84 0.91 11.60
CA ALA A 367 4.41 -0.23 12.41
C ALA A 367 3.18 -0.95 11.81
N TYR A 368 2.38 -0.22 11.03
CA TYR A 368 1.22 -0.68 10.28
C TYR A 368 1.37 -0.44 8.78
N ALA A 369 2.58 -0.66 8.25
CA ALA A 369 2.95 -0.54 6.84
C ALA A 369 1.83 -0.95 5.86
N ALA A 370 1.26 0.04 5.20
CA ALA A 370 0.27 -0.14 4.15
C ALA A 370 0.96 -0.39 2.78
N VAL A 371 0.33 -1.19 1.92
CA VAL A 371 0.82 -1.39 0.54
C VAL A 371 0.70 -0.08 -0.25
N PHE A 372 -0.44 0.61 -0.12
CA PHE A 372 -0.67 1.94 -0.65
C PHE A 372 -0.98 2.87 0.52
N TRP A 373 -0.19 3.93 0.68
CA TRP A 373 -0.36 4.90 1.75
C TRP A 373 -0.38 6.31 1.18
N THR A 374 -1.31 7.14 1.65
CA THR A 374 -1.44 8.52 1.20
C THR A 374 -1.89 9.49 2.27
N GLN A 375 -1.32 10.70 2.21
CA GLN A 375 -1.75 11.87 2.96
C GLN A 375 -2.65 12.83 2.18
N ASN A 376 -2.92 12.60 0.89
CA ASN A 376 -3.76 13.50 0.09
C ASN A 376 -4.78 12.73 -0.78
N PRO A 377 -6.09 12.95 -0.60
CA PRO A 377 -7.12 12.28 -1.40
C PRO A 377 -7.22 12.79 -2.85
N ALA A 378 -6.59 13.92 -3.20
CA ALA A 378 -6.62 14.50 -4.55
C ALA A 378 -5.67 13.78 -5.53
N ASN A 379 -5.73 12.45 -5.55
CA ASN A 379 -4.99 11.56 -6.44
C ASN A 379 -5.91 10.45 -6.97
N THR A 380 -5.53 9.86 -8.10
CA THR A 380 -6.31 8.81 -8.77
C THR A 380 -5.77 7.43 -8.38
N TRP A 381 -6.64 6.57 -7.86
CA TRP A 381 -6.34 5.19 -7.47
C TRP A 381 -7.27 4.24 -8.21
N ARG A 382 -6.76 3.58 -9.26
CA ARG A 382 -7.58 2.71 -10.10
C ARG A 382 -6.96 1.33 -10.29
N GLY A 383 -7.75 0.28 -10.04
CA GLY A 383 -7.38 -1.09 -10.42
C GLY A 383 -6.14 -1.64 -9.70
N ASN A 384 -5.75 -1.09 -8.56
CA ASN A 384 -4.55 -1.52 -7.83
C ASN A 384 -4.84 -2.72 -6.92
N TYR A 385 -3.83 -3.56 -6.71
CA TYR A 385 -3.90 -4.78 -5.90
C TYR A 385 -2.94 -4.68 -4.71
N ALA A 386 -3.49 -4.75 -3.50
CA ALA A 386 -2.75 -4.73 -2.25
C ALA A 386 -2.83 -6.11 -1.57
N VAL A 387 -1.70 -6.81 -1.50
CA VAL A 387 -1.67 -8.18 -0.98
C VAL A 387 -0.63 -8.31 0.13
N ALA A 388 -0.96 -9.07 1.18
CA ALA A 388 0.01 -9.48 2.21
C ALA A 388 0.69 -8.33 3.00
N GLY A 389 0.11 -7.12 3.02
CA GLY A 389 0.59 -5.99 3.85
C GLY A 389 0.08 -6.02 5.29
N ARG A 390 0.56 -5.09 6.14
CA ARG A 390 -0.10 -4.83 7.43
C ARG A 390 -1.45 -4.17 7.23
N ARG A 391 -1.53 -3.24 6.28
CA ARG A 391 -2.76 -2.66 5.74
C ARG A 391 -2.73 -2.71 4.22
N GLY A 392 -3.89 -2.75 3.55
CA GLY A 392 -3.95 -2.70 2.09
C GLY A 392 -3.75 -1.27 1.61
N PHE A 393 -4.81 -0.47 1.76
CA PHE A 393 -4.83 0.96 1.49
C PHE A 393 -4.97 1.74 2.81
N GLN A 394 -4.18 2.79 2.98
CA GLN A 394 -4.27 3.71 4.11
C GLN A 394 -4.38 5.15 3.59
N PHE A 395 -5.52 5.79 3.87
CA PHE A 395 -5.65 7.24 3.83
C PHE A 395 -5.40 7.74 5.25
N GLN A 396 -4.32 8.49 5.44
CA GLN A 396 -3.96 9.08 6.73
C GLN A 396 -3.78 10.58 6.52
N ILE A 397 -4.91 11.30 6.53
CA ILE A 397 -4.95 12.66 6.00
C ILE A 397 -4.64 13.68 7.11
N PRO A 398 -3.55 14.46 7.00
CA PRO A 398 -3.16 15.46 7.99
C PRO A 398 -4.10 16.66 7.96
N GLU A 399 -4.24 17.35 9.09
CA GLU A 399 -5.06 18.56 9.18
C GLU A 399 -4.34 19.83 8.74
N GLN A 400 -3.00 19.80 8.72
CA GLN A 400 -2.15 20.94 8.47
C GLN A 400 -2.51 21.68 7.18
N LEU A 401 -2.45 23.01 7.23
CA LEU A 401 -2.59 23.85 6.05
C LEU A 401 -1.26 23.87 5.29
N MET A 402 -1.32 23.61 3.99
CA MET A 402 -0.16 23.58 3.11
C MET A 402 -0.49 24.19 1.75
N ALA A 403 0.54 24.65 1.05
CA ALA A 403 0.39 25.17 -0.30
C ALA A 403 0.19 23.98 -1.25
N MET A 404 -0.99 23.89 -1.87
CA MET A 404 -1.31 22.83 -2.84
C MET A 404 -1.48 23.42 -4.24
N PRO A 405 -0.97 22.76 -5.29
CA PRO A 405 -1.26 23.17 -6.67
C PRO A 405 -2.77 23.24 -6.93
N GLY A 406 -3.18 24.21 -7.77
CA GLY A 406 -4.59 24.43 -8.11
C GLY A 406 -5.42 25.16 -7.04
N HIS A 407 -4.83 25.54 -5.91
CA HIS A 407 -5.52 26.24 -4.83
C HIS A 407 -4.85 27.59 -4.51
N SER A 408 -5.64 28.61 -4.21
CA SER A 408 -5.14 29.90 -3.73
C SER A 408 -4.88 29.85 -2.22
N GLY A 409 -3.64 30.09 -1.81
CA GLY A 409 -3.24 30.06 -0.40
C GLY A 409 -3.10 28.65 0.18
N ASN A 410 -2.94 28.55 1.50
CA ASN A 410 -2.75 27.27 2.17
C ASN A 410 -4.11 26.62 2.49
N VAL A 411 -4.25 25.34 2.12
CA VAL A 411 -5.46 24.54 2.27
C VAL A 411 -5.12 23.23 2.99
N SER A 412 -6.10 22.66 3.69
CA SER A 412 -5.96 21.36 4.36
C SER A 412 -6.28 20.23 3.38
N PRO A 413 -5.46 19.15 3.30
CA PRO A 413 -5.79 17.95 2.52
C PRO A 413 -7.11 17.28 2.96
N ARG A 414 -7.62 17.55 4.17
CA ARG A 414 -8.95 17.07 4.61
C ARG A 414 -10.12 17.72 3.89
N ALA A 415 -9.90 18.91 3.32
CA ALA A 415 -10.90 19.75 2.69
C ALA A 415 -10.92 19.66 1.16
N VAL A 416 -10.03 18.88 0.55
CA VAL A 416 -9.99 18.68 -0.90
C VAL A 416 -10.79 17.42 -1.30
N PRO A 417 -11.33 17.37 -2.54
CA PRO A 417 -12.05 16.20 -3.02
C PRO A 417 -11.14 14.96 -3.14
N LEU A 418 -11.76 13.78 -3.02
CA LEU A 418 -11.17 12.55 -3.53
C LEU A 418 -11.24 12.60 -5.06
N GLN A 419 -10.10 12.51 -5.74
CA GLN A 419 -10.09 12.60 -7.21
C GLN A 419 -10.71 11.34 -7.82
N GLU A 420 -10.15 10.16 -7.53
CA GLU A 420 -10.77 8.88 -7.89
C GLU A 420 -10.26 7.75 -6.99
N PHE A 421 -11.17 6.87 -6.55
CA PHE A 421 -10.84 5.56 -6.01
C PHE A 421 -11.76 4.53 -6.62
N ARG A 422 -11.25 3.69 -7.52
CA ARG A 422 -12.06 2.80 -8.35
C ARG A 422 -11.42 1.42 -8.52
N ASP A 423 -12.22 0.37 -8.35
CA ASP A 423 -11.87 -1.03 -8.70
C ASP A 423 -10.55 -1.52 -8.07
N ASN A 424 -10.18 -0.97 -6.91
CA ASN A 424 -9.03 -1.44 -6.16
C ASN A 424 -9.37 -2.71 -5.39
N THR A 425 -8.35 -3.52 -5.11
CA THR A 425 -8.46 -4.81 -4.44
C THR A 425 -7.48 -4.92 -3.29
N ALA A 426 -7.92 -5.42 -2.13
CA ALA A 426 -7.02 -5.73 -1.01
C ALA A 426 -7.35 -7.06 -0.34
N HIS A 427 -6.39 -7.96 -0.21
CA HIS A 427 -6.62 -9.22 0.49
C HIS A 427 -5.39 -9.79 1.21
N THR A 428 -5.63 -10.77 2.06
CA THR A 428 -4.58 -11.41 2.87
C THR A 428 -3.88 -10.37 3.76
N ILE A 429 -4.61 -9.34 4.19
CA ILE A 429 -4.05 -8.22 4.95
C ILE A 429 -4.05 -8.53 6.45
N ALA A 430 -2.97 -8.19 7.13
CA ALA A 430 -2.82 -8.50 8.55
C ALA A 430 -3.69 -7.62 9.49
N ARG A 431 -4.31 -6.56 8.96
CA ARG A 431 -5.32 -5.72 9.61
C ARG A 431 -6.48 -5.38 8.66
N GLU A 432 -6.59 -4.13 8.22
CA GLU A 432 -7.68 -3.65 7.37
C GLU A 432 -7.28 -3.60 5.89
N GLY A 433 -8.14 -4.10 5.01
CA GLY A 433 -7.98 -3.97 3.56
C GLY A 433 -7.95 -2.51 3.11
N LEU A 434 -8.84 -1.69 3.68
CA LEU A 434 -8.86 -0.23 3.53
C LEU A 434 -9.03 0.42 4.91
N ARG A 435 -8.15 1.37 5.22
CA ARG A 435 -8.23 2.23 6.40
C ARG A 435 -8.29 3.69 5.96
N VAL A 436 -9.34 4.39 6.36
CA VAL A 436 -9.50 5.82 6.10
C VAL A 436 -9.54 6.55 7.42
N ASP A 437 -8.58 7.45 7.62
CA ASP A 437 -8.47 8.33 8.77
C ASP A 437 -8.25 9.78 8.29
N GLY A 438 -8.91 10.74 8.95
CA GLY A 438 -8.64 12.15 8.72
C GLY A 438 -9.52 12.82 7.66
N LEU A 439 -10.39 12.11 6.95
CA LEU A 439 -11.35 12.71 6.02
C LEU A 439 -12.57 13.32 6.73
N HIS A 440 -12.39 14.19 7.74
CA HIS A 440 -13.48 14.71 8.60
C HIS A 440 -14.08 16.07 8.14
N LEU A 441 -14.90 16.69 9.02
CA LEU A 441 -15.94 17.72 8.85
C LEU A 441 -15.60 19.04 8.09
N ARG A 442 -14.45 19.16 7.42
CA ARG A 442 -14.08 20.38 6.66
C ARG A 442 -14.49 20.34 5.19
N TYR A 443 -14.86 19.18 4.66
CA TYR A 443 -15.19 19.04 3.26
C TYR A 443 -16.67 19.32 2.98
N GLN A 444 -16.94 20.34 2.17
CA GLN A 444 -18.30 20.80 1.81
C GLN A 444 -18.72 20.40 0.37
N GLY A 445 -17.90 19.63 -0.33
CA GLY A 445 -18.18 19.19 -1.70
C GLY A 445 -19.12 17.97 -1.78
N ALA A 446 -19.30 17.47 -3.00
CA ALA A 446 -20.04 16.23 -3.26
C ALA A 446 -19.40 15.03 -2.55
N PRO A 447 -20.16 14.01 -2.10
CA PRO A 447 -19.61 12.88 -1.35
C PRO A 447 -18.37 12.25 -2.01
N ARG A 448 -17.37 11.92 -1.18
CA ARG A 448 -16.17 11.20 -1.63
C ARG A 448 -16.52 9.71 -1.81
N GLU A 449 -16.74 9.28 -3.04
CA GLU A 449 -17.13 7.90 -3.35
C GLU A 449 -15.92 7.02 -3.68
N MET A 450 -15.81 5.90 -2.98
CA MET A 450 -14.85 4.82 -3.22
C MET A 450 -15.60 3.67 -3.89
N VAL A 451 -15.38 3.51 -5.20
CA VAL A 451 -16.22 2.70 -6.09
C VAL A 451 -15.58 1.34 -6.36
N GLY A 452 -16.38 0.27 -6.31
CA GLY A 452 -15.96 -1.07 -6.75
C GLY A 452 -14.86 -1.71 -5.89
N PHE A 453 -14.63 -1.24 -4.65
CA PHE A 453 -13.58 -1.78 -3.80
C PHE A 453 -13.86 -3.24 -3.45
N ARG A 454 -12.87 -4.11 -3.67
CA ARG A 454 -12.95 -5.53 -3.32
C ARG A 454 -11.98 -5.84 -2.20
N SER A 455 -12.44 -6.56 -1.18
CA SER A 455 -11.54 -6.94 -0.10
C SER A 455 -11.93 -8.22 0.61
N TRP A 456 -10.95 -9.09 0.85
CA TRP A 456 -11.20 -10.37 1.51
C TRP A 456 -10.02 -10.96 2.27
N ASN A 457 -10.28 -11.99 3.07
CA ASN A 457 -9.26 -12.74 3.81
C ASN A 457 -8.32 -11.84 4.64
N ASN A 458 -8.87 -10.81 5.29
CA ASN A 458 -8.12 -9.94 6.19
C ASN A 458 -8.24 -10.40 7.63
N ARG A 459 -7.21 -10.17 8.46
CA ARG A 459 -7.24 -10.54 9.88
C ARG A 459 -8.09 -9.60 10.74
N GLU A 460 -8.35 -8.37 10.29
CA GLU A 460 -9.32 -7.49 10.94
C GLU A 460 -10.52 -7.25 10.02
N TYR A 461 -10.52 -6.15 9.27
CA TYR A 461 -11.69 -5.69 8.52
C TYR A 461 -11.43 -5.62 7.01
N GLY A 462 -12.49 -5.71 6.21
CA GLY A 462 -12.44 -5.37 4.79
C GLY A 462 -12.16 -3.87 4.61
N ALA A 463 -12.96 -3.04 5.26
CA ALA A 463 -12.80 -1.59 5.30
C ALA A 463 -13.12 -1.02 6.68
N TYR A 464 -12.36 0.00 7.09
CA TYR A 464 -12.63 0.84 8.24
C TYR A 464 -12.63 2.30 7.82
N LEU A 465 -13.79 2.94 7.88
CA LEU A 465 -13.96 4.35 7.54
C LEU A 465 -14.13 5.19 8.82
N ASN A 466 -13.11 5.96 9.15
CA ASN A 466 -13.17 7.04 10.12
C ASN A 466 -13.16 8.38 9.37
N ALA A 467 -14.35 8.86 8.98
CA ALA A 467 -14.48 9.92 7.99
C ALA A 467 -15.80 10.70 8.11
N ALA A 468 -15.95 11.72 7.28
CA ALA A 468 -17.21 12.41 7.03
C ALA A 468 -17.49 12.53 5.53
N ASN A 469 -18.77 12.54 5.12
CA ASN A 469 -19.19 12.76 3.73
C ASN A 469 -18.43 11.86 2.73
N THR A 470 -18.34 10.56 3.05
CA THR A 470 -17.54 9.57 2.33
C THR A 470 -18.36 8.29 2.20
N GLY A 471 -18.28 7.61 1.06
CA GLY A 471 -19.06 6.40 0.85
C GLY A 471 -18.36 5.30 0.06
N LEU A 472 -18.81 4.07 0.27
CA LEU A 472 -18.46 2.90 -0.52
C LEU A 472 -19.59 2.62 -1.50
N VAL A 473 -19.26 2.48 -2.78
CA VAL A 473 -20.23 2.20 -3.85
C VAL A 473 -19.88 0.86 -4.47
N GLU A 474 -20.87 -0.04 -4.51
CA GLU A 474 -20.75 -1.39 -5.04
C GLU A 474 -19.56 -2.20 -4.48
N PRO A 475 -19.33 -2.23 -3.16
CA PRO A 475 -18.23 -3.02 -2.60
C PRO A 475 -18.48 -4.53 -2.76
N LEU A 476 -17.41 -5.31 -2.83
CA LEU A 476 -17.45 -6.75 -2.64
C LEU A 476 -16.53 -7.16 -1.48
N PHE A 477 -17.10 -7.49 -0.33
CA PHE A 477 -16.32 -7.90 0.84
C PHE A 477 -16.70 -9.28 1.35
N PHE A 478 -15.69 -10.06 1.75
CA PHE A 478 -15.92 -11.36 2.39
C PHE A 478 -14.74 -11.87 3.21
N GLY A 479 -14.98 -12.81 4.12
CA GLY A 479 -13.90 -13.59 4.77
C GLY A 479 -12.96 -12.83 5.72
N SER A 480 -13.25 -11.56 6.06
CA SER A 480 -12.48 -10.81 7.06
C SER A 480 -12.81 -11.28 8.48
N GLN A 481 -11.79 -11.45 9.34
CA GLN A 481 -11.95 -12.18 10.61
C GLN A 481 -12.68 -11.41 11.73
N LYS A 482 -12.59 -10.08 11.78
CA LYS A 482 -13.31 -9.26 12.78
C LYS A 482 -14.63 -8.70 12.26
N GLY A 483 -14.76 -8.53 10.95
CA GLY A 483 -15.97 -8.07 10.26
C GLY A 483 -15.64 -7.52 8.88
N ASN A 484 -16.62 -7.24 8.03
CA ASN A 484 -16.32 -6.74 6.69
C ASN A 484 -16.19 -5.21 6.65
N VAL A 485 -17.08 -4.45 7.30
CA VAL A 485 -17.06 -2.98 7.26
C VAL A 485 -17.24 -2.37 8.64
N VAL A 486 -16.46 -1.33 8.94
CA VAL A 486 -16.66 -0.44 10.09
C VAL A 486 -16.91 0.97 9.61
N LEU A 487 -17.96 1.61 10.11
CA LEU A 487 -18.31 3.00 9.84
C LEU A 487 -18.27 3.82 11.13
N GLU A 488 -17.45 4.86 11.13
CA GLU A 488 -17.24 5.79 12.23
C GLU A 488 -17.20 7.23 11.71
N GLY A 489 -18.15 8.06 12.13
CA GLY A 489 -18.22 9.48 11.77
C GLY A 489 -19.57 9.93 11.25
N THR A 490 -19.60 10.83 10.26
CA THR A 490 -20.84 11.54 9.90
C THR A 490 -21.11 11.54 8.40
N ASN A 491 -22.35 11.29 7.99
CA ASN A 491 -22.74 11.26 6.57
C ASN A 491 -21.91 10.23 5.79
N LEU A 492 -21.88 9.00 6.30
CA LEU A 492 -21.22 7.88 5.63
C LEU A 492 -22.26 6.99 4.97
N ARG A 493 -21.95 6.49 3.77
CA ARG A 493 -22.87 5.64 3.01
C ARG A 493 -22.20 4.40 2.44
N VAL A 494 -22.88 3.27 2.49
CA VAL A 494 -22.58 2.11 1.65
C VAL A 494 -23.76 1.91 0.71
N ARG A 495 -23.51 1.96 -0.60
CA ARG A 495 -24.55 1.89 -1.63
C ARG A 495 -24.31 0.70 -2.55
N GLY A 496 -25.32 -0.14 -2.74
CA GLY A 496 -25.21 -1.32 -3.59
C GLY A 496 -24.23 -2.37 -3.05
N GLY A 497 -23.78 -3.26 -3.93
CA GLY A 497 -22.72 -4.22 -3.63
C GLY A 497 -23.14 -5.38 -2.72
N ARG A 498 -22.14 -6.18 -2.35
CA ARG A 498 -22.30 -7.45 -1.64
C ARG A 498 -21.28 -7.55 -0.51
N ILE A 499 -21.79 -7.70 0.71
CA ILE A 499 -21.00 -7.92 1.91
C ILE A 499 -21.38 -9.29 2.44
N LEU A 500 -20.47 -10.24 2.28
CA LEU A 500 -20.76 -11.66 2.46
C LEU A 500 -19.92 -12.23 3.59
N GLY A 501 -20.44 -13.22 4.32
CA GLY A 501 -19.62 -13.98 5.25
C GLY A 501 -18.47 -14.69 4.52
N LYS A 502 -18.81 -15.44 3.47
CA LYS A 502 -17.85 -16.16 2.61
C LYS A 502 -18.43 -16.35 1.22
N VAL A 503 -17.58 -16.60 0.23
CA VAL A 503 -18.01 -16.92 -1.15
C VAL A 503 -17.72 -18.37 -1.55
N ALA A 504 -16.90 -19.08 -0.79
CA ALA A 504 -16.58 -20.49 -1.02
C ALA A 504 -16.58 -21.31 0.27
N ALA A 505 -16.56 -22.63 0.12
CA ALA A 505 -16.72 -23.56 1.25
C ALA A 505 -15.51 -23.56 2.19
N ASP A 506 -14.31 -23.46 1.63
CA ASP A 506 -12.99 -23.47 2.26
C ASP A 506 -12.65 -22.15 2.98
N GLN A 507 -13.33 -21.07 2.62
CA GLN A 507 -13.17 -19.78 3.28
C GLN A 507 -13.81 -19.76 4.67
N ARG A 508 -13.09 -19.14 5.61
CA ARG A 508 -13.67 -18.73 6.90
C ARG A 508 -14.73 -17.67 6.64
N ALA A 509 -15.91 -17.84 7.22
CA ALA A 509 -16.94 -16.81 7.17
C ALA A 509 -16.60 -15.64 8.09
N ALA A 510 -16.79 -14.42 7.60
CA ALA A 510 -16.77 -13.21 8.42
C ALA A 510 -17.91 -13.30 9.46
N PRO A 511 -17.63 -12.93 10.73
CA PRO A 511 -18.63 -12.97 11.78
C PRO A 511 -19.65 -11.83 11.65
N VAL A 512 -19.26 -10.67 11.11
CA VAL A 512 -20.12 -9.50 11.02
C VAL A 512 -20.00 -8.84 9.64
N GLY A 513 -21.12 -8.43 9.07
CA GLY A 513 -21.14 -7.64 7.84
C GLY A 513 -20.70 -6.20 8.08
N VAL A 514 -21.56 -5.41 8.71
CA VAL A 514 -21.32 -3.99 8.98
C VAL A 514 -21.37 -3.70 10.47
N ILE A 515 -20.41 -2.93 10.96
CA ILE A 515 -20.39 -2.37 12.30
C ILE A 515 -20.58 -0.86 12.19
N PHE A 516 -21.72 -0.35 12.65
CA PHE A 516 -21.90 1.07 12.90
C PHE A 516 -21.27 1.39 14.24
N LYS A 517 -20.11 2.04 14.20
CA LYS A 517 -19.30 2.24 15.39
C LYS A 517 -19.74 3.45 16.20
N ALA A 518 -19.78 4.61 15.56
CA ALA A 518 -20.18 5.86 16.21
C ALA A 518 -20.55 6.89 15.15
N GLY A 519 -21.38 7.86 15.56
CA GLY A 519 -21.70 9.03 14.75
C GLY A 519 -23.09 8.98 14.12
N SER A 520 -23.30 9.75 13.05
CA SER A 520 -24.66 10.09 12.60
C SER A 520 -24.81 10.13 11.09
N ASN A 521 -26.03 9.88 10.62
CA ASN A 521 -26.34 9.79 9.19
C ASN A 521 -25.47 8.72 8.50
N LEU A 522 -25.44 7.51 9.10
CA LEU A 522 -24.78 6.33 8.55
C LEU A 522 -25.81 5.52 7.76
N VAL A 523 -25.61 5.31 6.46
CA VAL A 523 -26.66 4.73 5.60
C VAL A 523 -26.15 3.51 4.85
N LEU A 524 -26.89 2.40 4.94
CA LEU A 524 -26.81 1.29 4.00
C LEU A 524 -27.98 1.40 3.03
N ASP A 525 -27.71 1.39 1.73
CA ASP A 525 -28.73 1.55 0.69
C ASP A 525 -28.51 0.54 -0.44
N GLY A 526 -29.44 -0.40 -0.62
CA GLY A 526 -29.36 -1.40 -1.69
C GLY A 526 -28.25 -2.45 -1.49
N VAL A 527 -27.80 -2.70 -0.26
CA VAL A 527 -26.67 -3.60 0.02
C VAL A 527 -27.19 -5.04 0.25
N SER A 528 -26.51 -6.05 -0.31
CA SER A 528 -26.77 -7.44 0.06
C SER A 528 -25.83 -7.90 1.17
N LEU A 529 -26.39 -8.30 2.31
CA LEU A 529 -25.67 -8.83 3.48
C LEU A 529 -26.06 -10.28 3.69
N GLU A 530 -25.13 -11.21 3.50
CA GLU A 530 -25.48 -12.64 3.50
C GLU A 530 -24.40 -13.54 4.10
N GLY A 531 -24.82 -14.62 4.74
CA GLY A 531 -23.94 -15.74 5.06
C GLY A 531 -22.90 -15.47 6.15
N HIS A 532 -23.05 -14.38 6.92
CA HIS A 532 -22.20 -14.10 8.07
C HIS A 532 -22.33 -15.21 9.11
N ARG A 533 -21.20 -15.74 9.57
CA ARG A 533 -21.16 -16.83 10.55
C ARG A 533 -20.00 -16.59 11.50
N ALA A 534 -20.27 -16.82 12.77
CA ALA A 534 -19.32 -16.55 13.80
C ALA A 534 -18.23 -17.61 13.85
N THR A 535 -17.07 -17.16 14.30
CA THR A 535 -15.96 -18.03 14.70
C THR A 535 -15.41 -17.49 16.01
N GLY A 536 -15.67 -18.18 17.12
CA GLY A 536 -15.11 -17.83 18.43
C GLY A 536 -15.91 -16.83 19.28
N GLY A 537 -17.25 -16.84 19.23
CA GLY A 537 -18.09 -16.27 20.30
C GLY A 537 -18.76 -14.91 20.08
N LEU A 538 -18.41 -14.20 19.01
CA LEU A 538 -19.28 -13.16 18.47
C LEU A 538 -20.55 -13.83 17.97
N THR A 539 -21.73 -13.27 18.17
CA THR A 539 -22.92 -13.79 17.48
C THR A 539 -22.95 -13.21 16.07
N PRO A 540 -23.07 -14.05 15.04
CA PRO A 540 -22.95 -13.55 13.69
C PRO A 540 -24.07 -12.58 13.37
N ALA A 541 -23.79 -11.51 12.64
CA ALA A 541 -24.81 -10.57 12.21
C ALA A 541 -24.51 -9.89 10.89
N ASP A 542 -25.54 -9.50 10.17
CA ASP A 542 -25.39 -8.62 9.01
C ASP A 542 -25.02 -7.21 9.46
N VAL A 543 -25.66 -6.72 10.53
CA VAL A 543 -25.42 -5.39 11.10
C VAL A 543 -25.28 -5.44 12.62
N THR A 544 -24.27 -4.73 13.14
CA THR A 544 -24.08 -4.51 14.57
C THR A 544 -23.95 -3.02 14.86
N LEU A 545 -24.62 -2.55 15.92
CA LEU A 545 -24.38 -1.25 16.52
C LEU A 545 -23.35 -1.45 17.65
N SER A 546 -22.23 -0.71 17.59
CA SER A 546 -21.06 -0.84 18.49
C SER A 546 -21.45 -1.09 19.93
N LEU A 547 -20.80 -2.06 20.58
CA LEU A 547 -21.02 -2.38 21.99
C LEU A 547 -19.92 -1.78 22.89
N ASP A 548 -18.91 -1.16 22.29
CA ASP A 548 -17.67 -0.74 22.93
C ASP A 548 -17.58 0.78 23.15
N THR A 549 -18.39 1.57 22.45
CA THR A 549 -18.45 3.04 22.61
C THR A 549 -19.70 3.48 23.38
N GLU A 550 -19.64 4.64 24.05
CA GLU A 550 -20.80 5.31 24.65
C GLU A 550 -21.42 6.36 23.70
N GLU A 551 -20.81 6.56 22.53
CA GLU A 551 -21.32 7.49 21.52
C GLU A 551 -22.54 6.92 20.80
N PRO A 552 -23.65 7.68 20.70
CA PRO A 552 -24.85 7.19 20.03
C PRO A 552 -24.63 7.08 18.52
N VAL A 553 -25.22 6.04 17.93
CA VAL A 553 -25.26 5.80 16.49
C VAL A 553 -26.60 6.29 15.94
N ARG A 554 -26.59 7.06 14.85
CA ARG A 554 -27.80 7.31 14.03
C ARG A 554 -27.61 6.74 12.64
N ALA A 555 -28.31 5.65 12.35
CA ALA A 555 -28.15 4.89 11.12
C ALA A 555 -29.48 4.59 10.42
N ALA A 556 -29.41 4.34 9.12
CA ALA A 556 -30.53 3.88 8.31
C ALA A 556 -30.11 2.70 7.43
N ILE A 557 -30.98 1.69 7.33
CA ILE A 557 -30.86 0.57 6.40
C ILE A 557 -32.03 0.66 5.44
N VAL A 558 -31.73 0.82 4.16
CA VAL A 558 -32.72 1.11 3.11
C VAL A 558 -32.54 0.11 1.97
N ASN A 559 -33.65 -0.46 1.48
CA ASN A 559 -33.68 -1.30 0.28
C ASN A 559 -32.67 -2.47 0.27
N SER A 560 -32.28 -2.97 1.44
CA SER A 560 -31.15 -3.90 1.60
C SER A 560 -31.64 -5.33 1.88
N VAL A 561 -30.83 -6.32 1.50
CA VAL A 561 -31.09 -7.74 1.78
C VAL A 561 -30.34 -8.14 3.04
N LEU A 562 -31.04 -8.72 4.01
CA LEU A 562 -30.48 -9.21 5.27
C LEU A 562 -30.68 -10.73 5.35
N GLY A 563 -29.67 -11.48 4.95
CA GLY A 563 -29.71 -12.92 4.72
C GLY A 563 -29.13 -13.79 5.84
N SER A 564 -28.75 -13.22 6.98
CA SER A 564 -28.22 -13.94 8.15
C SER A 564 -29.27 -14.25 9.22
N GLN A 565 -29.05 -15.31 10.01
CA GLN A 565 -29.97 -15.75 11.08
C GLN A 565 -30.20 -14.70 12.18
N ARG A 566 -29.26 -13.78 12.38
CA ARG A 566 -29.41 -12.65 13.30
C ARG A 566 -29.07 -11.39 12.52
N PRO A 567 -30.04 -10.79 11.83
CA PRO A 567 -29.73 -9.73 10.88
C PRO A 567 -29.17 -8.48 11.59
N ILE A 568 -29.65 -8.16 12.81
CA ILE A 568 -29.24 -6.95 13.53
C ILE A 568 -29.00 -7.23 15.01
N ILE A 569 -27.89 -6.69 15.54
CA ILE A 569 -27.51 -6.77 16.97
C ILE A 569 -27.21 -5.37 17.53
N PHE A 570 -27.70 -5.09 18.75
CA PHE A 570 -27.41 -3.85 19.48
C PHE A 570 -27.26 -4.07 20.99
N GLY A 571 -26.50 -3.19 21.65
CA GLY A 571 -26.19 -3.28 23.08
C GLY A 571 -26.89 -2.25 23.95
N PHE A 572 -27.37 -2.68 25.11
CA PHE A 572 -28.03 -1.82 26.10
C PHE A 572 -27.25 -1.88 27.43
N PRO A 573 -27.13 -0.79 28.22
CA PRO A 573 -27.59 0.58 27.97
C PRO A 573 -26.60 1.41 27.16
N ARG A 574 -25.43 0.88 26.78
CA ARG A 574 -24.36 1.66 26.09
C ARG A 574 -24.85 2.39 24.83
N ASN A 575 -25.83 1.82 24.12
CA ASN A 575 -26.39 2.42 22.92
C ASN A 575 -27.82 2.94 23.10
N GLU A 576 -28.27 3.22 24.32
CA GLU A 576 -29.66 3.66 24.58
C GLU A 576 -30.04 4.93 23.78
N GLY A 577 -29.07 5.81 23.50
CA GLY A 577 -29.27 6.98 22.63
C GLY A 577 -29.19 6.73 21.13
N SER A 578 -28.96 5.49 20.69
CA SER A 578 -28.82 5.15 19.27
C SER A 578 -30.17 5.02 18.58
N GLN A 579 -30.21 5.39 17.30
CA GLN A 579 -31.38 5.33 16.44
C GLN A 579 -31.05 4.55 15.18
N LEU A 580 -31.86 3.53 14.89
CA LEU A 580 -31.76 2.75 13.66
C LEU A 580 -33.10 2.79 12.93
N GLU A 581 -33.09 3.33 11.71
CA GLU A 581 -34.23 3.28 10.81
C GLU A 581 -34.06 2.12 9.83
N VAL A 582 -35.07 1.28 9.65
CA VAL A 582 -35.04 0.22 8.63
C VAL A 582 -36.25 0.33 7.72
N ARG A 583 -36.02 0.45 6.40
CA ARG A 583 -37.05 0.62 5.37
C ARG A 583 -36.75 -0.22 4.12
N GLY A 584 -37.79 -0.82 3.53
CA GLY A 584 -37.69 -1.52 2.25
C GLY A 584 -36.76 -2.73 2.24
N TYR A 585 -36.49 -3.36 3.38
CA TYR A 585 -35.57 -4.50 3.46
C TYR A 585 -36.23 -5.82 3.01
N GLN A 586 -35.40 -6.77 2.57
CA GLN A 586 -35.82 -8.15 2.30
C GLN A 586 -35.11 -9.11 3.27
N GLY A 587 -35.87 -9.91 4.02
CA GLY A 587 -35.37 -11.00 4.87
C GLY A 587 -35.46 -12.36 4.18
N ARG A 588 -35.09 -13.45 4.88
CA ARG A 588 -35.42 -14.81 4.41
C ARG A 588 -36.93 -15.05 4.47
N ALA A 589 -37.44 -15.99 3.66
CA ALA A 589 -38.81 -16.48 3.84
C ALA A 589 -38.97 -16.96 5.28
N ASP A 590 -40.01 -16.46 5.96
CA ASP A 590 -40.34 -16.69 7.38
C ASP A 590 -39.55 -15.87 8.43
N ASP A 591 -38.65 -14.95 8.03
CA ASP A 591 -38.01 -14.00 8.96
C ASP A 591 -38.89 -12.78 9.22
N ASN A 592 -39.60 -12.76 10.35
CA ASN A 592 -40.02 -11.51 10.96
C ASN A 592 -38.75 -10.70 11.33
N PHE A 593 -38.78 -9.37 11.18
CA PHE A 593 -37.67 -8.48 11.58
C PHE A 593 -37.26 -8.72 13.06
N LEU A 594 -36.22 -9.50 13.30
CA LEU A 594 -35.74 -9.77 14.67
C LEU A 594 -34.58 -8.85 15.01
N LEU A 595 -34.86 -7.91 15.90
CA LEU A 595 -33.87 -7.05 16.53
C LEU A 595 -33.38 -7.72 17.82
N TYR A 596 -32.09 -8.05 17.90
CA TYR A 596 -31.52 -8.73 19.07
C TYR A 596 -30.85 -7.74 20.02
N ARG A 597 -31.38 -7.63 21.25
CA ARG A 597 -30.82 -6.83 22.34
C ARG A 597 -29.81 -7.62 23.16
N VAL A 598 -28.66 -7.03 23.45
CA VAL A 598 -27.67 -7.54 24.40
C VAL A 598 -27.60 -6.59 25.59
N ASP A 599 -28.01 -7.05 26.77
CA ASP A 599 -27.87 -6.29 28.02
C ASP A 599 -26.45 -6.43 28.58
N LEU A 600 -25.74 -5.30 28.66
CA LEU A 600 -24.39 -5.16 29.19
C LEU A 600 -24.45 -4.38 30.51
N PRO A 601 -23.79 -4.83 31.59
CA PRO A 601 -23.76 -4.07 32.84
C PRO A 601 -23.07 -2.71 32.62
N SER A 602 -23.63 -1.63 33.18
CA SER A 602 -23.18 -0.24 32.99
C SER A 602 -21.71 0.03 33.36
N THR A 603 -21.11 -0.84 34.18
CA THR A 603 -19.69 -0.77 34.61
C THR A 603 -18.73 -1.59 33.74
N SER A 604 -19.23 -2.34 32.75
CA SER A 604 -18.43 -3.30 31.99
C SER A 604 -17.74 -2.61 30.81
N ARG A 605 -16.42 -2.38 30.89
CA ARG A 605 -15.58 -2.11 29.70
C ARG A 605 -15.34 -3.43 28.97
N CYS A 606 -16.32 -3.97 28.26
CA CYS A 606 -16.10 -5.14 27.43
C CYS A 606 -15.27 -4.73 26.21
N SER A 607 -13.99 -5.13 26.15
CA SER A 607 -13.25 -5.07 24.90
C SER A 607 -13.80 -6.14 23.96
N VAL A 608 -13.99 -5.79 22.68
CA VAL A 608 -14.49 -6.70 21.63
C VAL A 608 -13.57 -7.93 21.44
N GLU A 609 -12.34 -7.88 21.96
CA GLU A 609 -11.39 -8.99 21.90
C GLU A 609 -11.66 -10.11 22.93
N ALA A 610 -12.55 -9.91 23.92
CA ALA A 610 -12.67 -10.80 25.08
C ALA A 610 -13.91 -11.72 25.13
N THR A 611 -14.81 -11.73 24.13
CA THR A 611 -16.13 -12.38 24.30
C THR A 611 -16.30 -13.63 23.44
N ARG A 612 -16.10 -14.79 24.08
CA ARG A 612 -16.18 -16.14 23.48
C ARG A 612 -17.56 -16.78 23.46
N ASP A 613 -18.59 -16.14 23.99
CA ASP A 613 -19.99 -16.55 23.85
C ASP A 613 -20.88 -15.45 24.42
N LEU A 614 -21.89 -15.01 23.69
CA LEU A 614 -22.91 -14.12 24.24
C LEU A 614 -23.87 -14.85 25.21
N GLN A 615 -23.81 -16.18 25.31
CA GLN A 615 -24.35 -16.92 26.47
C GLN A 615 -23.47 -16.81 27.73
N ILE A 616 -22.19 -16.42 27.58
CA ILE A 616 -21.22 -16.29 28.67
C ILE A 616 -21.08 -14.84 29.17
N VAL A 617 -21.51 -13.83 28.41
CA VAL A 617 -21.58 -12.43 28.89
C VAL A 617 -22.58 -12.28 30.04
N ALA A 618 -23.59 -13.14 30.12
CA ALA A 618 -24.48 -13.20 31.29
C ALA A 618 -23.80 -13.75 32.56
N ASN A 619 -22.68 -14.48 32.46
CA ASN A 619 -22.12 -15.28 33.56
C ASN A 619 -20.65 -14.98 33.94
N ARG A 620 -19.96 -13.99 33.33
CA ARG A 620 -18.56 -13.67 33.67
C ARG A 620 -18.20 -12.19 33.85
N CYS A 621 -19.18 -11.30 33.90
CA CYS A 621 -18.99 -10.05 34.65
C CYS A 621 -19.11 -10.41 36.14
N PRO A 622 -18.15 -10.08 37.02
CA PRO A 622 -18.17 -10.56 38.41
C PRO A 622 -19.47 -10.14 39.08
N LEU A 623 -20.34 -11.12 39.37
CA LEU A 623 -21.54 -10.89 40.15
C LEU A 623 -21.11 -10.52 41.58
N PRO A 624 -21.70 -9.50 42.22
CA PRO A 624 -21.54 -9.30 43.64
C PRO A 624 -22.00 -10.57 44.39
N ALA A 625 -21.32 -10.91 45.48
CA ALA A 625 -21.58 -12.14 46.23
C ALA A 625 -23.06 -12.23 46.65
N GLY A 626 -23.75 -13.28 46.18
CA GLY A 626 -25.12 -13.60 46.62
C GLY A 626 -26.19 -13.83 45.53
N VAL A 627 -25.86 -13.80 44.24
CA VAL A 627 -26.86 -14.03 43.16
C VAL A 627 -26.48 -15.23 42.30
N SER A 628 -27.39 -16.22 42.20
CA SER A 628 -27.31 -17.38 41.30
C SER A 628 -28.21 -17.18 40.07
N PRO A 629 -27.81 -17.60 38.86
CA PRO A 629 -28.65 -17.51 37.67
C PRO A 629 -29.66 -18.67 37.64
N GLU A 630 -30.96 -18.37 37.63
CA GLU A 630 -31.98 -19.36 37.28
C GLU A 630 -32.03 -19.55 35.76
N MET A 631 -31.94 -20.81 35.32
CA MET A 631 -32.11 -21.20 33.93
C MET A 631 -33.60 -21.37 33.60
N GLY A 632 -34.15 -20.47 32.78
CA GLY A 632 -35.43 -20.67 32.11
C GLY A 632 -35.25 -21.38 30.77
N ALA A 633 -35.80 -22.58 30.63
CA ALA A 633 -36.07 -23.22 29.34
C ALA A 633 -37.08 -22.39 28.50
N PRO A 634 -37.17 -22.58 27.17
CA PRO A 634 -37.87 -21.65 26.30
C PRO A 634 -39.38 -21.83 26.41
N THR A 635 -40.02 -21.03 27.26
CA THR A 635 -41.47 -20.87 27.29
C THR A 635 -41.82 -19.40 27.51
N ASP A 636 -41.58 -18.56 26.51
CA ASP A 636 -42.38 -17.33 26.38
C ASP A 636 -42.63 -17.01 24.89
N PRO A 637 -43.88 -17.11 24.42
CA PRO A 637 -44.29 -16.64 23.09
C PRO A 637 -44.35 -15.10 22.98
N ARG A 638 -43.80 -14.35 23.94
CA ARG A 638 -43.75 -12.87 23.94
C ARG A 638 -42.33 -12.33 23.73
N ALA A 639 -41.68 -12.76 22.66
CA ALA A 639 -40.73 -11.87 21.99
C ALA A 639 -41.51 -10.61 21.61
N VAL A 640 -41.39 -9.54 22.41
CA VAL A 640 -42.09 -8.28 22.14
C VAL A 640 -41.45 -7.70 20.87
N PRO A 641 -42.19 -7.58 19.76
CA PRO A 641 -41.73 -6.81 18.62
C PRO A 641 -41.63 -5.35 19.08
N LEU A 642 -40.43 -4.79 19.09
CA LEU A 642 -40.31 -3.34 19.12
C LEU A 642 -40.81 -2.83 17.77
N ARG A 643 -41.87 -2.02 17.81
CA ARG A 643 -42.37 -1.27 16.64
C ARG A 643 -41.38 -0.21 16.19
#